data_AF-A0A553RJ56-F1
#
_entry.id   AF-A0A553RJ56-F1
#
_cell.length_a   1.000
_cell.length_b   1.000
_cell.length_c   1.000
_cell.angle_alpha   90.00
_cell.angle_beta   90.00
_cell.angle_gamma   90.00
#
_symmetry.space_group_name_H-M   'P 1'
#
loop_
_entity.id
_entity.type
_entity.pdbx_description
1 polymer ?
#
loop_
_entity_poly.entity_id
_entity_poly.type
_entity_poly.pdbx_seq_one_letter_code
_entity_poly.pdbx_strand_id
1 'polypeptide(L)'
;MFITVIVGEGREEILNLNCKIINFIHCVKEKCESVELIGRRGELVNLAGREQCTDLVSSLLKERESYIPLRVSRAEGSDGPSYSTVYDCGTSHPHLSEILKKLSNPLKGRDKAGGHKRGGVSQNRLKAAAKKPALKYIEVNSFLLHPVGARGPRKPKMSGKEFESLENLLETHLPETELREARRLLFGKDLEKLKLPQGAIDAAVEQDFDLKGYVFEASPEQLRPPRTVRVGLIQNKIVLLTDAPVLEQITALHKRVEKMVEVAAMCGVNIVCFQEAWTMPFAFCTREREPWTEFAESAEDGLTTRFCIQLAKKHNVVVVSPILERDDVHGGTLWNTAVVVSNTGNVLGKSRKNHIPRVGDFNESTYYMEGNTGHRVFQTQFGKIAVNICYGRHHPLNWMLYSVNGAEIIFNPSATVGQLSEPMWPIEARNAAIANHCFTCAINRVGTEHFKNEFTSGDGKKAHHDFGHFYGSSYIAAPDGSRSPGLSRTRDGLLVAELDLNLNRQIADKWNFKMTGRYDMYADELQKAVQHDFKPNISKTSDAVHDLYLVPEALVHSKRLSTEAVSDAQLAHQISQVAVNDTIKMKLPEVLNNAVPELFAVVRCANYILLSSKMSIGVPIKVLHEAEGHIVTCETNTGEVYRGKLIEAEDNMNCQMANITVTYRDGRVAQLEQVYIRGSKIRFLILPDMLKNAPMLKSMKNKNQSAGAGRGKAAILKAQVAARGRGRGGPGRGNVFQKRR
;
A
#
# COMPACT_ATOMS: atom_id res chain seq x y z
N MET A 1 13.31 4.83 -11.55
CA MET A 1 14.54 5.22 -12.26
C MET A 1 15.73 4.35 -11.83
N PHE A 2 15.64 3.05 -12.08
CA PHE A 2 16.74 2.10 -11.87
C PHE A 2 16.92 1.23 -13.12
N ILE A 3 18.10 0.63 -13.23
CA ILE A 3 18.47 -0.40 -14.19
C ILE A 3 19.04 -1.60 -13.45
N THR A 4 18.96 -2.77 -14.09
CA THR A 4 19.62 -3.97 -13.62
C THR A 4 20.89 -4.20 -14.45
N VAL A 5 22.06 -4.27 -13.80
CA VAL A 5 23.28 -4.81 -14.42
C VAL A 5 23.47 -6.23 -13.90
N ILE A 6 23.49 -7.22 -14.79
CA ILE A 6 23.66 -8.63 -14.42
C ILE A 6 25.17 -8.90 -14.38
N VAL A 7 25.73 -9.15 -13.20
CA VAL A 7 27.19 -9.23 -12.97
C VAL A 7 27.71 -10.67 -12.84
N GLY A 8 26.83 -11.66 -12.84
CA GLY A 8 27.15 -13.08 -12.82
C GLY A 8 25.89 -13.94 -12.84
N GLU A 9 26.05 -15.27 -12.88
CA GLU A 9 24.92 -16.18 -12.71
C GLU A 9 24.22 -15.93 -11.37
N GLY A 10 22.92 -15.61 -11.42
CA GLY A 10 22.11 -15.27 -10.24
C GLY A 10 22.48 -13.96 -9.52
N ARG A 11 23.38 -13.13 -10.07
CA ARG A 11 23.83 -11.87 -9.43
C ARG A 11 23.41 -10.65 -10.23
N GLU A 12 22.50 -9.86 -9.67
CA GLU A 12 21.95 -8.65 -10.27
C GLU A 12 22.21 -7.42 -9.39
N GLU A 13 22.66 -6.32 -10.02
CA GLU A 13 23.00 -5.05 -9.38
C GLU A 13 22.00 -3.97 -9.82
N ILE A 14 21.27 -3.39 -8.85
CA ILE A 14 20.24 -2.39 -9.11
C ILE A 14 20.83 -0.98 -8.97
N LEU A 15 21.09 -0.32 -10.10
CA LEU A 15 21.80 0.96 -10.16
C LEU A 15 20.86 2.12 -10.54
N ASN A 16 21.02 3.26 -9.86
CA ASN A 16 20.16 4.44 -10.01
C ASN A 16 20.56 5.25 -11.25
N LEU A 17 19.64 5.47 -12.18
CA LEU A 17 19.89 6.21 -13.42
C LEU A 17 20.23 7.70 -13.23
N ASN A 18 19.99 8.24 -12.03
CA ASN A 18 20.29 9.63 -11.68
C ASN A 18 21.68 9.82 -11.03
N CYS A 19 22.55 8.79 -11.01
CA CYS A 19 23.96 9.00 -10.71
C CYS A 19 24.71 9.52 -11.96
N LYS A 20 25.94 10.03 -11.75
CA LYS A 20 26.83 10.45 -12.84
C LYS A 20 27.47 9.24 -13.53
N ILE A 21 27.72 9.34 -14.83
CA ILE A 21 28.32 8.27 -15.64
C ILE A 21 29.70 7.84 -15.10
N ILE A 22 30.55 8.77 -14.66
CA ILE A 22 31.82 8.46 -13.97
C ILE A 22 31.63 7.52 -12.76
N ASN A 23 30.70 7.82 -11.84
CA ASN A 23 30.44 6.99 -10.66
C ASN A 23 29.88 5.61 -11.04
N PHE A 24 29.06 5.56 -12.10
CA PHE A 24 28.50 4.31 -12.62
C PHE A 24 29.58 3.41 -13.24
N ILE A 25 30.46 3.98 -14.08
CA ILE A 25 31.59 3.25 -14.68
C ILE A 25 32.53 2.72 -13.60
N HIS A 26 32.82 3.51 -12.55
CA HIS A 26 33.61 3.03 -11.42
C HIS A 26 32.98 1.79 -10.77
N CYS A 27 31.69 1.87 -10.39
CA CYS A 27 30.97 0.79 -9.74
C CYS A 27 30.86 -0.49 -10.61
N VAL A 28 30.78 -0.35 -11.93
CA VAL A 28 30.78 -1.50 -12.87
C VAL A 28 32.19 -2.08 -13.04
N LYS A 29 33.23 -1.25 -13.17
CA LYS A 29 34.62 -1.71 -13.26
C LYS A 29 35.06 -2.48 -12.01
N GLU A 30 34.75 -1.94 -10.84
CA GLU A 30 35.05 -2.50 -9.51
C GLU A 30 34.47 -3.92 -9.31
N LYS A 31 33.38 -4.25 -10.01
CA LYS A 31 32.69 -5.54 -9.89
C LYS A 31 32.97 -6.54 -11.03
N CYS A 32 33.45 -6.08 -12.19
CA CYS A 32 33.50 -6.91 -13.40
C CYS A 32 34.71 -6.69 -14.34
N GLU A 33 35.64 -5.77 -14.05
CA GLU A 33 36.77 -5.37 -14.93
C GLU A 33 36.38 -4.90 -16.35
N SER A 34 35.08 -4.76 -16.62
CA SER A 34 34.48 -4.61 -17.95
C SER A 34 34.03 -3.18 -18.20
N VAL A 35 34.05 -2.74 -19.46
CA VAL A 35 33.84 -1.33 -19.87
C VAL A 35 32.75 -1.15 -20.94
N GLU A 36 32.14 -2.23 -21.43
CA GLU A 36 30.99 -2.14 -22.35
C GLU A 36 29.82 -2.98 -21.84
N LEU A 37 28.61 -2.51 -22.13
CA LEU A 37 27.35 -3.15 -21.72
C LEU A 37 26.54 -3.52 -22.97
N ILE A 38 25.82 -4.64 -22.93
CA ILE A 38 24.82 -4.97 -23.94
C ILE A 38 23.44 -5.11 -23.30
N GLY A 39 22.44 -4.44 -23.88
CA GLY A 39 21.04 -4.58 -23.46
C GLY A 39 20.43 -5.90 -23.96
N ARG A 40 19.36 -6.37 -23.30
CA ARG A 40 18.66 -7.62 -23.68
C ARG A 40 18.14 -7.66 -25.13
N ARG A 41 18.10 -6.54 -25.86
CA ARG A 41 17.67 -6.46 -27.27
C ARG A 41 18.86 -6.44 -28.24
N GLY A 42 20.09 -6.56 -27.74
CA GLY A 42 21.32 -6.53 -28.52
C GLY A 42 21.89 -5.12 -28.72
N GLU A 43 21.39 -4.09 -28.04
CA GLU A 43 21.99 -2.75 -28.11
C GLU A 43 23.33 -2.70 -27.36
N LEU A 44 24.44 -2.47 -28.07
CA LEU A 44 25.76 -2.24 -27.47
C LEU A 44 25.85 -0.80 -26.96
N VAL A 45 26.19 -0.63 -25.69
CA VAL A 45 26.41 0.66 -25.03
C VAL A 45 27.87 0.78 -24.63
N ASN A 46 28.61 1.56 -25.41
CA ASN A 46 30.03 1.79 -25.23
C ASN A 46 30.28 2.85 -24.14
N LEU A 47 30.98 2.48 -23.07
CA LEU A 47 31.36 3.38 -21.97
C LEU A 47 32.84 3.80 -22.03
N ALA A 48 33.62 3.26 -22.97
CA ALA A 48 35.04 3.60 -23.12
C ALA A 48 35.19 5.09 -23.47
N GLY A 49 36.16 5.75 -22.85
CA GLY A 49 36.35 7.21 -22.98
C GLY A 49 35.30 8.07 -22.28
N ARG A 50 34.24 7.50 -21.68
CA ARG A 50 33.25 8.24 -20.86
C ARG A 50 33.61 8.28 -19.37
N GLU A 51 34.82 7.86 -19.01
CA GLU A 51 35.25 7.66 -17.62
C GLU A 51 35.36 8.97 -16.81
N GLN A 52 35.40 10.12 -17.50
CA GLN A 52 35.34 11.46 -16.90
C GLN A 52 33.99 12.18 -17.13
N CYS A 53 33.00 11.49 -17.69
CA CYS A 53 31.70 12.06 -18.04
C CYS A 53 30.83 12.29 -16.80
N THR A 54 30.41 13.54 -16.60
CA THR A 54 29.62 13.99 -15.44
C THR A 54 28.11 14.01 -15.69
N ASP A 55 27.67 13.70 -16.90
CA ASP A 55 26.25 13.56 -17.27
C ASP A 55 25.58 12.39 -16.52
N LEU A 56 24.24 12.40 -16.49
CA LEU A 56 23.46 11.35 -15.85
C LEU A 56 23.41 10.06 -16.69
N VAL A 57 23.42 8.90 -16.03
CA VAL A 57 23.34 7.57 -16.69
C VAL A 57 22.05 7.42 -17.51
N SER A 58 20.98 8.13 -17.16
CA SER A 58 19.74 8.24 -17.95
C SER A 58 19.91 8.79 -19.38
N SER A 59 21.08 9.34 -19.73
CA SER A 59 21.43 9.73 -21.11
C SER A 59 21.94 8.56 -21.97
N LEU A 60 22.33 7.44 -21.33
CA LEU A 60 22.84 6.23 -21.98
C LEU A 60 21.90 5.03 -21.84
N LEU A 61 21.34 4.83 -20.64
CA LEU A 61 20.64 3.60 -20.25
C LEU A 61 19.17 3.89 -19.91
N LYS A 62 18.28 2.95 -20.25
CA LYS A 62 16.82 3.11 -20.17
C LYS A 62 16.27 2.52 -18.88
N GLU A 63 15.30 3.18 -18.25
CA GLU A 63 14.67 2.68 -17.02
C GLU A 63 14.02 1.30 -17.23
N ARG A 64 14.25 0.38 -16.27
CA ARG A 64 13.71 -1.00 -16.22
C ARG A 64 14.19 -1.93 -17.35
N GLU A 65 15.22 -1.55 -18.11
CA GLU A 65 15.95 -2.50 -18.96
C GLU A 65 17.09 -3.17 -18.18
N SER A 66 17.49 -4.37 -18.63
CA SER A 66 18.61 -5.13 -18.06
C SER A 66 19.80 -5.14 -19.01
N TYR A 67 21.01 -4.99 -18.45
CA TYR A 67 22.27 -4.88 -19.18
C TYR A 67 23.29 -5.91 -18.70
N ILE A 68 24.10 -6.44 -19.61
CA ILE A 68 25.12 -7.47 -19.36
C ILE A 68 26.52 -6.89 -19.67
N PRO A 69 27.51 -6.95 -18.75
CA PRO A 69 28.90 -6.56 -19.00
C PRO A 69 29.61 -7.46 -20.03
N LEU A 70 30.33 -6.82 -20.95
CA LEU A 70 31.15 -7.47 -21.97
C LEU A 70 32.65 -7.22 -21.76
N ARG A 71 33.40 -8.30 -21.61
CA ARG A 71 34.86 -8.29 -21.72
C ARG A 71 35.24 -8.14 -23.19
N VAL A 72 35.87 -7.00 -23.50
CA VAL A 72 36.38 -6.65 -24.82
C VAL A 72 37.87 -6.99 -24.88
N SER A 73 38.28 -7.84 -25.81
CA SER A 73 39.70 -8.15 -26.05
C SER A 73 40.14 -7.67 -27.44
N ARG A 74 41.36 -7.15 -27.51
CA ARG A 74 42.04 -6.79 -28.76
C ARG A 74 43.33 -7.59 -28.82
N ALA A 75 43.43 -8.53 -29.76
CA ALA A 75 44.69 -9.21 -30.02
C ALA A 75 45.52 -8.38 -31.00
N GLU A 76 46.83 -8.30 -30.78
CA GLU A 76 47.74 -7.68 -31.73
C GLU A 76 47.73 -8.49 -33.03
N GLY A 77 47.40 -7.83 -34.15
CA GLY A 77 47.31 -8.46 -35.47
C GLY A 77 45.91 -9.00 -35.88
N SER A 78 44.84 -8.79 -35.09
CA SER A 78 43.47 -9.17 -35.49
C SER A 78 42.60 -7.99 -35.95
N ASP A 79 41.81 -8.18 -37.01
CA ASP A 79 41.03 -7.16 -37.74
C ASP A 79 39.73 -6.71 -37.02
N GLY A 80 39.78 -6.49 -35.71
CA GLY A 80 38.67 -5.98 -34.91
C GLY A 80 38.71 -6.36 -33.42
N PRO A 81 37.90 -5.67 -32.57
CA PRO A 81 37.71 -6.06 -31.17
C PRO A 81 36.83 -7.32 -31.07
N SER A 82 37.21 -8.24 -30.19
CA SER A 82 36.43 -9.43 -29.84
C SER A 82 35.61 -9.19 -28.58
N TYR A 83 34.33 -9.58 -28.61
CA TYR A 83 33.39 -9.39 -27.50
C TYR A 83 32.99 -10.72 -26.88
N SER A 84 33.11 -10.80 -25.56
CA SER A 84 32.69 -11.94 -24.72
C SER A 84 31.91 -11.43 -23.51
N THR A 85 30.98 -12.22 -22.96
CA THR A 85 30.39 -11.92 -21.66
C THR A 85 31.40 -12.16 -20.54
N VAL A 86 31.27 -11.45 -19.42
CA VAL A 86 32.16 -11.63 -18.25
C VAL A 86 31.96 -13.00 -17.57
N TYR A 87 30.81 -13.64 -17.78
CA TYR A 87 30.41 -14.97 -17.29
C TYR A 87 29.67 -15.74 -18.39
N ASP A 88 29.53 -17.07 -18.28
CA ASP A 88 28.77 -17.83 -19.28
C ASP A 88 27.28 -17.46 -19.22
N CYS A 89 26.67 -17.31 -20.40
CA CYS A 89 25.27 -16.95 -20.59
C CYS A 89 24.52 -17.95 -21.48
N GLY A 90 25.19 -19.01 -21.97
CA GLY A 90 24.70 -19.82 -23.09
C GLY A 90 23.37 -20.54 -22.84
N THR A 91 23.12 -20.95 -21.60
CA THR A 91 21.87 -21.58 -21.15
C THR A 91 20.72 -20.58 -21.01
N SER A 92 20.99 -19.41 -20.41
CA SER A 92 19.98 -18.40 -20.08
C SER A 92 19.62 -17.46 -21.23
N HIS A 93 20.57 -17.17 -22.14
CA HIS A 93 20.42 -16.19 -23.21
C HIS A 93 21.00 -16.70 -24.55
N PRO A 94 20.47 -17.80 -25.14
CA PRO A 94 21.09 -18.47 -26.29
C PRO A 94 21.25 -17.59 -27.55
N HIS A 95 20.40 -16.57 -27.74
CA HIS A 95 20.54 -15.61 -28.85
C HIS A 95 21.77 -14.69 -28.73
N LEU A 96 22.27 -14.46 -27.50
CA LEU A 96 23.38 -13.53 -27.24
C LEU A 96 24.68 -14.00 -27.92
N SER A 97 24.91 -15.31 -27.94
CA SER A 97 26.04 -15.97 -28.61
C SER A 97 26.10 -15.74 -30.13
N GLU A 98 24.97 -15.44 -30.77
CA GLU A 98 24.93 -15.07 -32.19
C GLU A 98 25.22 -13.57 -32.39
N ILE A 99 24.72 -12.73 -31.48
CA ILE A 99 24.93 -11.26 -31.50
C ILE A 99 26.41 -10.94 -31.27
N LEU A 100 27.06 -11.56 -30.27
CA LEU A 100 28.48 -11.36 -29.98
C LEU A 100 29.39 -11.80 -31.14
N LYS A 101 29.03 -12.89 -31.84
CA LYS A 101 29.73 -13.32 -33.07
C LYS A 101 29.60 -12.31 -34.21
N LYS A 102 28.45 -11.63 -34.34
CA LYS A 102 28.25 -10.56 -35.33
C LYS A 102 29.00 -9.28 -34.96
N LEU A 103 28.97 -8.87 -33.68
CA LEU A 103 29.73 -7.71 -33.18
C LEU A 103 31.25 -7.90 -33.36
N SER A 104 31.76 -9.11 -33.15
CA SER A 104 33.18 -9.44 -33.28
C SER A 104 33.63 -9.73 -34.73
N ASN A 105 32.73 -9.76 -35.71
CA ASN A 105 33.03 -10.07 -37.12
C ASN A 105 32.03 -9.34 -38.07
N PRO A 106 31.99 -7.98 -38.08
CA PRO A 106 30.96 -7.22 -38.80
C PRO A 106 30.97 -7.40 -40.34
N LEU A 107 32.09 -7.81 -40.93
CA LEU A 107 32.27 -7.90 -42.39
C LEU A 107 31.62 -9.13 -43.05
N LYS A 108 31.21 -10.17 -42.30
CA LYS A 108 30.61 -11.40 -42.88
C LYS A 108 29.08 -11.32 -43.09
N GLY A 109 28.46 -10.17 -42.84
CA GLY A 109 27.00 -10.00 -42.89
C GLY A 109 26.39 -9.47 -44.19
N ARG A 110 27.20 -9.13 -45.21
CA ARG A 110 26.72 -8.51 -46.47
C ARG A 110 27.19 -9.29 -47.69
N ASP A 111 26.43 -10.30 -48.10
CA ASP A 111 26.45 -10.72 -49.50
C ASP A 111 25.15 -11.41 -49.95
N LYS A 112 24.86 -11.33 -51.26
CA LYS A 112 23.73 -11.94 -52.01
C LYS A 112 22.34 -11.28 -51.85
N ALA A 113 22.20 -10.10 -52.44
CA ALA A 113 20.94 -9.60 -53.00
C ALA A 113 20.90 -9.80 -54.54
N GLY A 114 19.70 -10.01 -55.10
CA GLY A 114 19.48 -10.70 -56.39
C GLY A 114 19.97 -10.05 -57.70
N GLY A 115 20.01 -10.89 -58.76
CA GLY A 115 20.42 -10.52 -60.13
C GLY A 115 20.31 -11.68 -61.13
N HIS A 116 19.13 -12.26 -61.38
CA HIS A 116 18.32 -11.96 -62.57
C HIS A 116 19.05 -11.97 -63.94
N LYS A 117 18.90 -13.05 -64.74
CA LYS A 117 18.12 -13.02 -66.00
C LYS A 117 17.86 -14.39 -66.63
N ARG A 118 16.95 -14.40 -67.61
CA ARG A 118 16.30 -15.55 -68.25
C ARG A 118 17.18 -16.23 -69.31
N GLY A 119 17.02 -17.55 -69.45
CA GLY A 119 17.35 -18.35 -70.63
C GLY A 119 16.79 -19.76 -70.42
N GLY A 120 16.06 -20.32 -71.38
CA GLY A 120 15.42 -21.63 -71.20
C GLY A 120 15.04 -22.31 -72.51
N VAL A 121 15.09 -23.65 -72.53
CA VAL A 121 14.69 -24.52 -73.64
C VAL A 121 14.10 -25.84 -73.11
N SER A 122 13.06 -26.32 -73.80
CA SER A 122 12.49 -27.68 -73.88
C SER A 122 12.72 -28.75 -72.79
N GLN A 123 11.59 -29.11 -72.15
CA GLN A 123 11.08 -30.46 -71.84
C GLN A 123 11.93 -31.75 -72.00
N ASN A 124 11.70 -32.69 -71.05
CA ASN A 124 11.65 -34.17 -71.19
C ASN A 124 12.98 -34.90 -71.52
N ARG A 125 13.45 -35.94 -70.82
CA ARG A 125 12.89 -37.02 -69.94
C ARG A 125 14.08 -37.66 -69.13
N LEU A 126 14.07 -38.72 -68.30
CA LEU A 126 13.11 -39.76 -67.82
C LEU A 126 13.66 -40.42 -66.51
N LYS A 127 12.90 -40.50 -65.39
CA LYS A 127 13.16 -41.33 -64.15
C LYS A 127 14.44 -40.96 -63.33
N ALA A 128 14.63 -41.32 -62.04
CA ALA A 128 13.87 -42.18 -61.12
C ALA A 128 13.88 -41.72 -59.62
N ALA A 129 12.84 -42.12 -58.88
CA ALA A 129 12.71 -42.40 -57.43
C ALA A 129 13.52 -41.66 -56.32
N ALA A 130 12.80 -41.18 -55.30
CA ALA A 130 13.30 -40.92 -53.94
C ALA A 130 12.24 -41.28 -52.88
N LYS A 131 12.66 -41.72 -51.68
CA LYS A 131 11.82 -42.00 -50.50
C LYS A 131 12.39 -41.30 -49.25
N LYS A 132 11.53 -40.73 -48.39
CA LYS A 132 11.79 -40.53 -46.95
C LYS A 132 10.48 -40.77 -46.14
N PRO A 133 10.56 -41.25 -44.88
CA PRO A 133 9.40 -41.66 -44.08
C PRO A 133 8.80 -40.52 -43.21
N ALA A 134 7.77 -40.85 -42.42
CA ALA A 134 6.97 -39.91 -41.62
C ALA A 134 6.64 -40.47 -40.21
N LEU A 135 6.14 -39.59 -39.33
CA LEU A 135 5.43 -39.85 -38.06
C LEU A 135 4.52 -38.62 -37.82
N LYS A 136 3.20 -38.65 -38.09
CA LYS A 136 2.07 -39.23 -37.33
C LYS A 136 1.89 -38.68 -35.90
N TYR A 137 0.79 -37.93 -35.74
CA TYR A 137 -0.01 -37.79 -34.52
C TYR A 137 -1.45 -38.25 -34.85
N ILE A 138 -2.30 -38.47 -33.83
CA ILE A 138 -3.65 -39.04 -33.98
C ILE A 138 -4.67 -38.12 -33.30
N GLU A 139 -5.78 -37.83 -33.99
CA GLU A 139 -7.01 -37.25 -33.43
C GLU A 139 -8.06 -38.34 -33.20
N VAL A 140 -9.03 -38.06 -32.33
CA VAL A 140 -10.31 -38.78 -32.27
C VAL A 140 -11.45 -37.75 -32.30
N ASN A 141 -12.45 -37.98 -33.15
CA ASN A 141 -13.51 -37.03 -33.48
C ASN A 141 -14.69 -37.06 -32.51
N SER A 142 -15.40 -35.93 -32.44
CA SER A 142 -16.87 -35.95 -32.57
C SER A 142 -17.35 -34.68 -33.30
N PHE A 143 -18.29 -34.84 -34.25
CA PHE A 143 -18.80 -33.79 -35.13
C PHE A 143 -20.28 -33.48 -34.84
N LEU A 144 -20.69 -32.23 -35.02
CA LEU A 144 -22.03 -31.82 -35.46
C LEU A 144 -21.94 -30.43 -36.13
N LEU A 145 -22.90 -30.06 -36.99
CA LEU A 145 -22.67 -29.12 -38.09
C LEU A 145 -23.62 -27.90 -38.16
N HIS A 146 -23.02 -26.74 -38.54
CA HIS A 146 -23.64 -25.58 -39.21
C HIS A 146 -24.70 -24.73 -38.45
N PRO A 147 -25.05 -23.50 -38.92
CA PRO A 147 -24.53 -22.74 -40.06
C PRO A 147 -23.85 -21.38 -39.71
N VAL A 148 -23.54 -20.57 -40.72
CA VAL A 148 -22.79 -19.29 -40.61
C VAL A 148 -23.72 -18.09 -40.38
N GLY A 149 -23.32 -17.14 -39.53
CA GLY A 149 -24.01 -15.86 -39.28
C GLY A 149 -23.07 -14.66 -39.14
N ALA A 150 -23.60 -13.46 -39.40
CA ALA A 150 -22.89 -12.18 -39.57
C ALA A 150 -21.78 -11.84 -38.54
N ARG A 151 -20.65 -11.29 -39.02
CA ARG A 151 -19.59 -10.72 -38.16
C ARG A 151 -19.87 -9.25 -37.83
N GLY A 152 -20.31 -8.99 -36.60
CA GLY A 152 -20.25 -7.64 -36.01
C GLY A 152 -18.80 -7.17 -35.72
N PRO A 153 -18.59 -5.88 -35.39
CA PRO A 153 -17.26 -5.35 -35.10
C PRO A 153 -16.66 -5.99 -33.84
N ARG A 154 -15.40 -6.42 -33.93
CA ARG A 154 -14.69 -7.07 -32.81
C ARG A 154 -14.37 -6.04 -31.72
N LYS A 155 -14.96 -6.23 -30.52
CA LYS A 155 -14.41 -5.65 -29.29
C LYS A 155 -12.94 -6.10 -29.13
N PRO A 156 -12.02 -5.23 -28.68
CA PRO A 156 -10.63 -5.62 -28.48
C PRO A 156 -10.52 -6.64 -27.34
N LYS A 157 -9.95 -7.82 -27.61
CA LYS A 157 -9.58 -8.77 -26.56
C LYS A 157 -8.36 -8.24 -25.81
N MET A 158 -8.57 -7.63 -24.64
CA MET A 158 -7.57 -7.72 -23.56
C MET A 158 -7.88 -8.97 -22.76
N SER A 159 -7.15 -10.06 -23.04
CA SER A 159 -7.34 -11.35 -22.36
C SER A 159 -6.00 -12.04 -22.12
N GLY A 160 -5.19 -11.47 -21.22
CA GLY A 160 -4.43 -12.34 -20.33
C GLY A 160 -5.43 -13.06 -19.41
N LYS A 161 -5.16 -14.32 -19.06
CA LYS A 161 -5.94 -14.96 -17.98
C LYS A 161 -5.69 -14.18 -16.69
N GLU A 162 -6.74 -13.83 -15.96
CA GLU A 162 -6.56 -13.27 -14.62
C GLU A 162 -5.89 -14.31 -13.72
N PHE A 163 -4.90 -13.87 -12.96
CA PHE A 163 -4.15 -14.68 -12.01
C PHE A 163 -5.10 -15.16 -10.90
N GLU A 164 -5.23 -16.47 -10.73
CA GLU A 164 -6.26 -17.09 -9.88
C GLU A 164 -5.86 -17.14 -8.40
N SER A 165 -4.64 -17.59 -8.09
CA SER A 165 -4.10 -17.64 -6.73
C SER A 165 -2.57 -17.78 -6.74
N LEU A 166 -1.93 -17.38 -5.64
CA LEU A 166 -0.48 -17.55 -5.45
C LEU A 166 -0.10 -19.03 -5.35
N GLU A 167 -0.94 -19.82 -4.71
CA GLU A 167 -0.69 -21.22 -4.42
C GLU A 167 -0.71 -22.07 -5.69
N ASN A 168 -1.66 -21.83 -6.61
CA ASN A 168 -1.66 -22.48 -7.93
C ASN A 168 -0.36 -22.16 -8.72
N LEU A 169 0.15 -20.92 -8.63
CA LEU A 169 1.41 -20.53 -9.28
C LEU A 169 2.62 -21.25 -8.68
N LEU A 170 2.71 -21.33 -7.35
CA LEU A 170 3.78 -22.04 -6.66
C LEU A 170 3.73 -23.55 -6.97
N GLU A 171 2.54 -24.15 -6.90
CA GLU A 171 2.30 -25.58 -7.17
C GLU A 171 2.52 -25.97 -8.64
N THR A 172 2.33 -25.05 -9.59
CA THR A 172 2.56 -25.29 -11.03
C THR A 172 4.03 -25.13 -11.44
N HIS A 173 4.84 -24.38 -10.68
CA HIS A 173 6.18 -23.94 -11.13
C HIS A 173 7.36 -24.31 -10.23
N LEU A 174 7.14 -24.70 -8.97
CA LEU A 174 8.22 -25.14 -8.08
C LEU A 174 8.28 -26.67 -7.97
N PRO A 175 9.47 -27.30 -8.00
CA PRO A 175 9.65 -28.68 -7.57
C PRO A 175 9.18 -28.89 -6.12
N GLU A 176 8.67 -30.07 -5.78
CA GLU A 176 8.10 -30.40 -4.46
C GLU A 176 9.01 -30.02 -3.26
N THR A 177 10.33 -30.14 -3.42
CA THR A 177 11.32 -29.73 -2.39
C THR A 177 11.39 -28.22 -2.19
N GLU A 178 11.36 -27.45 -3.28
CA GLU A 178 11.36 -25.98 -3.25
C GLU A 178 9.99 -25.44 -2.83
N LEU A 179 8.91 -26.10 -3.25
CA LEU A 179 7.53 -25.80 -2.86
C LEU A 179 7.33 -25.90 -1.34
N ARG A 180 7.88 -26.94 -0.69
CA ARG A 180 7.85 -27.07 0.78
C ARG A 180 8.59 -25.95 1.49
N GLU A 181 9.78 -25.57 1.03
CA GLU A 181 10.52 -24.45 1.63
C GLU A 181 9.85 -23.10 1.36
N ALA A 182 9.33 -22.88 0.15
CA ALA A 182 8.51 -21.72 -0.17
C ALA A 182 7.26 -21.65 0.73
N ARG A 183 6.56 -22.77 0.96
CA ARG A 183 5.41 -22.80 1.88
C ARG A 183 5.81 -22.60 3.33
N ARG A 184 6.91 -23.20 3.80
CA ARG A 184 7.45 -22.99 5.16
C ARG A 184 7.74 -21.50 5.42
N LEU A 185 8.27 -20.78 4.45
CA LEU A 185 8.53 -19.33 4.57
C LEU A 185 7.24 -18.49 4.41
N LEU A 186 6.46 -18.72 3.34
CA LEU A 186 5.31 -17.89 2.98
C LEU A 186 4.05 -18.15 3.83
N PHE A 187 3.82 -19.40 4.25
CA PHE A 187 2.67 -19.82 5.06
C PHE A 187 3.04 -20.30 6.47
N GLY A 188 4.33 -20.46 6.80
CA GLY A 188 4.83 -20.83 8.13
C GLY A 188 4.99 -22.35 8.32
N LYS A 189 4.01 -23.13 7.84
CA LYS A 189 4.05 -24.59 7.75
C LYS A 189 3.05 -25.07 6.70
N ASP A 190 3.21 -26.29 6.19
CA ASP A 190 2.15 -26.98 5.46
C ASP A 190 1.07 -27.41 6.47
N LEU A 191 -0.18 -27.05 6.22
CA LEU A 191 -1.33 -27.42 7.05
C LEU A 191 -1.97 -28.72 6.55
N GLU A 192 -2.50 -29.56 7.45
CA GLU A 192 -3.39 -30.64 7.03
C GLU A 192 -4.63 -30.06 6.34
N LYS A 193 -5.03 -30.67 5.21
CA LYS A 193 -6.28 -30.39 4.53
C LYS A 193 -7.41 -31.09 5.29
N LEU A 194 -8.37 -30.31 5.81
CA LEU A 194 -9.54 -30.85 6.50
C LEU A 194 -10.33 -31.78 5.57
N LYS A 195 -10.72 -32.95 6.06
CA LYS A 195 -11.52 -33.93 5.32
C LYS A 195 -12.98 -33.47 5.26
N LEU A 196 -13.31 -32.74 4.19
CA LEU A 196 -14.64 -32.21 3.93
C LEU A 196 -15.60 -33.33 3.48
N PRO A 197 -16.89 -33.33 3.90
CA PRO A 197 -17.86 -34.33 3.46
C PRO A 197 -18.13 -34.26 1.95
N GLN A 198 -18.26 -35.40 1.28
CA GLN A 198 -18.43 -35.45 -0.18
C GLN A 198 -19.64 -34.63 -0.66
N GLY A 199 -20.80 -34.76 -0.01
CA GLY A 199 -22.00 -33.98 -0.36
C GLY A 199 -21.83 -32.46 -0.20
N ALA A 200 -20.90 -31.99 0.64
CA ALA A 200 -20.56 -30.57 0.75
C ALA A 200 -19.67 -30.10 -0.42
N ILE A 201 -18.78 -30.98 -0.90
CA ILE A 201 -17.98 -30.76 -2.11
C ILE A 201 -18.90 -30.75 -3.35
N ASP A 202 -19.78 -31.74 -3.47
CA ASP A 202 -20.73 -31.86 -4.58
C ASP A 202 -21.65 -30.63 -4.66
N ALA A 203 -22.19 -30.18 -3.51
CA ALA A 203 -23.00 -28.98 -3.43
C ALA A 203 -22.21 -27.69 -3.75
N ALA A 204 -20.93 -27.57 -3.34
CA ALA A 204 -20.10 -26.43 -3.73
C ALA A 204 -19.81 -26.38 -5.24
N VAL A 205 -19.68 -27.56 -5.88
CA VAL A 205 -19.53 -27.68 -7.34
C VAL A 205 -20.84 -27.35 -8.06
N GLU A 206 -21.98 -27.88 -7.61
CA GLU A 206 -23.31 -27.56 -8.15
C GLU A 206 -23.62 -26.05 -8.07
N GLN A 207 -23.25 -25.42 -6.95
CA GLN A 207 -23.48 -24.00 -6.71
C GLN A 207 -22.35 -23.10 -7.27
N ASP A 208 -21.35 -23.61 -7.99
CA ASP A 208 -20.21 -22.84 -8.52
C ASP A 208 -19.53 -21.90 -7.49
N PHE A 209 -18.88 -22.49 -6.47
CA PHE A 209 -17.93 -21.76 -5.62
C PHE A 209 -16.77 -22.65 -5.13
N ASP A 210 -15.61 -22.04 -4.82
CA ASP A 210 -14.45 -22.74 -4.26
C ASP A 210 -14.74 -23.21 -2.83
N LEU A 211 -14.57 -24.51 -2.54
CA LEU A 211 -14.58 -25.03 -1.17
C LEU A 211 -13.17 -25.48 -0.78
N LYS A 212 -12.59 -24.90 0.27
CA LYS A 212 -11.28 -25.32 0.83
C LYS A 212 -11.39 -25.57 2.34
N GLY A 213 -10.60 -26.52 2.85
CA GLY A 213 -10.61 -26.96 4.24
C GLY A 213 -9.21 -27.17 4.81
N TYR A 214 -8.92 -26.65 6.00
CA TYR A 214 -7.62 -26.80 6.68
C TYR A 214 -7.75 -27.01 8.20
N VAL A 215 -6.69 -27.51 8.84
CA VAL A 215 -6.62 -27.74 10.30
C VAL A 215 -5.46 -26.96 10.93
N PHE A 216 -5.71 -26.36 12.10
CA PHE A 216 -4.75 -25.68 12.95
C PHE A 216 -4.78 -26.29 14.37
N GLU A 217 -3.95 -27.31 14.57
CA GLU A 217 -3.86 -28.06 15.83
C GLU A 217 -3.08 -27.31 16.93
N ALA A 218 -3.37 -27.68 18.18
CA ALA A 218 -2.54 -27.40 19.36
C ALA A 218 -1.91 -28.70 19.89
N SER A 219 -0.86 -28.60 20.72
CA SER A 219 -0.34 -29.78 21.43
C SER A 219 -1.34 -30.24 22.51
N PRO A 220 -1.52 -31.56 22.74
CA PRO A 220 -2.43 -32.04 23.79
C PRO A 220 -2.04 -31.53 25.19
N GLU A 221 -3.03 -31.07 25.97
CA GLU A 221 -2.84 -30.62 27.35
C GLU A 221 -3.40 -31.62 28.36
N GLN A 222 -2.67 -31.86 29.46
CA GLN A 222 -3.07 -32.80 30.51
C GLN A 222 -4.26 -32.32 31.35
N LEU A 223 -4.45 -31.00 31.47
CA LEU A 223 -5.46 -30.38 32.35
C LEU A 223 -6.65 -29.78 31.60
N ARG A 224 -6.63 -29.77 30.26
CA ARG A 224 -7.62 -29.08 29.43
C ARG A 224 -7.88 -29.87 28.15
N PRO A 225 -9.15 -30.15 27.79
CA PRO A 225 -9.46 -30.75 26.49
C PRO A 225 -9.15 -29.77 25.35
N PRO A 226 -8.95 -30.28 24.11
CA PRO A 226 -8.94 -29.45 22.90
C PRO A 226 -10.17 -28.53 22.84
N ARG A 227 -9.97 -27.27 22.49
CA ARG A 227 -11.03 -26.28 22.29
C ARG A 227 -11.24 -26.03 20.81
N THR A 228 -11.54 -27.12 20.12
CA THR A 228 -11.77 -27.18 18.68
C THR A 228 -13.01 -26.39 18.27
N VAL A 229 -12.85 -25.49 17.29
CA VAL A 229 -13.93 -24.72 16.65
C VAL A 229 -13.71 -24.70 15.14
N ARG A 230 -14.78 -24.86 14.36
CA ARG A 230 -14.75 -24.66 12.91
C ARG A 230 -15.26 -23.26 12.54
N VAL A 231 -14.45 -22.51 11.81
CA VAL A 231 -14.83 -21.21 11.23
C VAL A 231 -15.07 -21.34 9.72
N GLY A 232 -16.01 -20.56 9.19
CA GLY A 232 -16.31 -20.44 7.77
C GLY A 232 -16.19 -18.99 7.31
N LEU A 233 -15.34 -18.73 6.33
CA LEU A 233 -15.14 -17.42 5.71
C LEU A 233 -15.75 -17.46 4.30
N ILE A 234 -16.71 -16.58 4.04
CA ILE A 234 -17.39 -16.48 2.74
C ILE A 234 -16.95 -15.21 2.00
N GLN A 235 -16.43 -15.41 0.78
CA GLN A 235 -16.23 -14.36 -0.22
C GLN A 235 -17.16 -14.60 -1.42
N ASN A 236 -17.76 -13.53 -1.95
CA ASN A 236 -18.67 -13.62 -3.10
C ASN A 236 -18.74 -12.32 -3.92
N LYS A 237 -19.15 -12.45 -5.18
CA LYS A 237 -19.53 -11.33 -6.06
C LYS A 237 -20.92 -10.80 -5.68
N ILE A 238 -21.25 -9.62 -6.20
CA ILE A 238 -22.67 -9.23 -6.38
C ILE A 238 -23.33 -10.16 -7.41
N VAL A 239 -24.60 -10.48 -7.19
CA VAL A 239 -25.34 -11.47 -8.00
C VAL A 239 -26.07 -10.81 -9.18
N LEU A 240 -26.55 -9.58 -8.99
CA LEU A 240 -27.23 -8.78 -10.00
C LEU A 240 -26.37 -7.56 -10.38
N LEU A 241 -26.74 -6.87 -11.46
CA LEU A 241 -26.14 -5.59 -11.85
C LEU A 241 -26.49 -4.51 -10.82
N THR A 242 -25.62 -3.51 -10.68
CA THR A 242 -25.73 -2.47 -9.64
C THR A 242 -26.94 -1.55 -9.83
N ASP A 243 -27.53 -1.51 -11.03
CA ASP A 243 -28.72 -0.73 -11.39
C ASP A 243 -30.05 -1.51 -11.27
N ALA A 244 -30.02 -2.77 -10.81
CA ALA A 244 -31.22 -3.51 -10.42
C ALA A 244 -31.85 -2.94 -9.13
N PRO A 245 -33.15 -3.19 -8.85
CA PRO A 245 -33.79 -2.68 -7.62
C PRO A 245 -33.08 -3.14 -6.34
N VAL A 246 -32.93 -2.23 -5.37
CA VAL A 246 -32.16 -2.45 -4.12
C VAL A 246 -32.59 -3.73 -3.40
N LEU A 247 -33.90 -3.93 -3.22
CA LEU A 247 -34.45 -5.12 -2.56
C LEU A 247 -34.17 -6.42 -3.34
N GLU A 248 -34.11 -6.38 -4.67
CA GLU A 248 -33.77 -7.54 -5.50
C GLU A 248 -32.28 -7.89 -5.38
N GLN A 249 -31.39 -6.88 -5.34
CA GLN A 249 -29.96 -7.09 -5.09
C GLN A 249 -29.71 -7.74 -3.73
N ILE A 250 -30.33 -7.20 -2.66
CA ILE A 250 -30.26 -7.77 -1.30
C ILE A 250 -30.81 -9.20 -1.27
N THR A 251 -31.97 -9.44 -1.87
CA THR A 251 -32.62 -10.77 -1.90
C THR A 251 -31.81 -11.80 -2.68
N ALA A 252 -31.15 -11.40 -3.77
CA ALA A 252 -30.27 -12.27 -4.54
C ALA A 252 -29.00 -12.64 -3.75
N LEU A 253 -28.42 -11.67 -3.02
CA LEU A 253 -27.27 -11.89 -2.13
C LEU A 253 -27.64 -12.78 -0.93
N HIS A 254 -28.80 -12.58 -0.31
CA HIS A 254 -29.31 -13.47 0.75
C HIS A 254 -29.41 -14.93 0.25
N LYS A 255 -30.02 -15.16 -0.92
CA LYS A 255 -30.12 -16.50 -1.52
C LYS A 255 -28.75 -17.13 -1.82
N ARG A 256 -27.81 -16.33 -2.34
CA ARG A 256 -26.43 -16.78 -2.63
C ARG A 256 -25.71 -17.21 -1.34
N VAL A 257 -25.77 -16.38 -0.30
CA VAL A 257 -25.12 -16.64 0.99
C VAL A 257 -25.80 -17.78 1.75
N GLU A 258 -27.13 -17.95 1.67
CA GLU A 258 -27.81 -19.12 2.25
C GLU A 258 -27.23 -20.44 1.73
N LYS A 259 -27.04 -20.57 0.41
CA LYS A 259 -26.48 -21.79 -0.19
C LYS A 259 -25.05 -22.07 0.28
N MET A 260 -24.24 -21.03 0.43
CA MET A 260 -22.88 -21.16 0.98
C MET A 260 -22.88 -21.49 2.48
N VAL A 261 -23.84 -20.97 3.26
CA VAL A 261 -24.02 -21.31 4.68
C VAL A 261 -24.56 -22.72 4.88
N GLU A 262 -25.43 -23.23 4.01
CA GLU A 262 -25.88 -24.62 4.03
C GLU A 262 -24.72 -25.59 3.83
N VAL A 263 -23.80 -25.31 2.90
CA VAL A 263 -22.55 -26.09 2.73
C VAL A 263 -21.61 -25.91 3.92
N ALA A 264 -21.51 -24.71 4.51
CA ALA A 264 -20.74 -24.50 5.75
C ALA A 264 -21.27 -25.35 6.91
N ALA A 265 -22.60 -25.49 7.04
CA ALA A 265 -23.25 -26.34 8.02
C ALA A 265 -22.98 -27.83 7.77
N MET A 266 -23.00 -28.30 6.52
CA MET A 266 -22.56 -29.66 6.17
C MET A 266 -21.10 -29.92 6.58
N CYS A 267 -20.22 -28.93 6.42
CA CYS A 267 -18.83 -28.98 6.88
C CYS A 267 -18.66 -28.86 8.41
N GLY A 268 -19.75 -28.68 9.18
CA GLY A 268 -19.72 -28.55 10.64
C GLY A 268 -19.18 -27.23 11.15
N VAL A 269 -19.22 -26.15 10.35
CA VAL A 269 -18.84 -24.79 10.78
C VAL A 269 -19.69 -24.36 11.98
N ASN A 270 -19.07 -23.74 12.98
CA ASN A 270 -19.74 -23.22 14.18
C ASN A 270 -19.85 -21.68 14.16
N ILE A 271 -18.94 -20.99 13.46
CA ILE A 271 -18.94 -19.54 13.29
C ILE A 271 -18.73 -19.19 11.82
N VAL A 272 -19.70 -18.54 11.18
CA VAL A 272 -19.57 -18.03 9.80
C VAL A 272 -19.47 -16.51 9.78
N CYS A 273 -18.58 -15.99 8.95
CA CYS A 273 -18.41 -14.56 8.71
C CYS A 273 -18.47 -14.26 7.21
N PHE A 274 -19.22 -13.22 6.86
CA PHE A 274 -19.32 -12.71 5.49
C PHE A 274 -18.31 -11.57 5.27
N GLN A 275 -18.11 -11.18 4.00
CA GLN A 275 -17.29 -10.03 3.60
C GLN A 275 -17.88 -8.67 4.04
N GLU A 276 -17.16 -7.57 3.79
CA GLU A 276 -17.66 -6.22 4.11
C GLU A 276 -18.86 -5.80 3.24
N ALA A 277 -19.85 -5.18 3.88
CA ALA A 277 -21.07 -4.66 3.25
C ALA A 277 -21.71 -5.68 2.29
N TRP A 278 -21.83 -6.93 2.74
CA TRP A 278 -22.06 -8.09 1.86
C TRP A 278 -23.40 -8.06 1.10
N THR A 279 -24.36 -7.25 1.56
CA THR A 279 -25.71 -7.10 1.00
C THR A 279 -25.82 -6.06 -0.13
N MET A 280 -24.74 -5.33 -0.43
CA MET A 280 -24.73 -4.26 -1.43
C MET A 280 -23.49 -4.31 -2.34
N PRO A 281 -23.55 -3.73 -3.55
CA PRO A 281 -22.36 -3.28 -4.27
C PRO A 281 -21.58 -2.29 -3.40
N PHE A 282 -20.26 -2.25 -3.53
CA PHE A 282 -19.37 -1.39 -2.75
C PHE A 282 -19.33 0.05 -3.32
N ALA A 283 -20.51 0.63 -3.50
CA ALA A 283 -20.79 1.85 -4.26
C ALA A 283 -20.18 3.15 -3.72
N PHE A 284 -19.40 3.09 -2.63
CA PHE A 284 -18.79 4.27 -1.99
C PHE A 284 -17.78 5.00 -2.91
N CYS A 285 -17.35 4.38 -4.02
CA CYS A 285 -16.59 5.02 -5.08
C CYS A 285 -17.36 6.12 -5.84
N THR A 286 -18.69 5.97 -5.98
CA THR A 286 -19.55 6.92 -6.69
C THR A 286 -19.66 8.27 -5.98
N ARG A 287 -19.60 8.25 -4.64
CA ARG A 287 -19.93 9.37 -3.73
C ARG A 287 -21.41 9.81 -3.78
N GLU A 288 -22.26 9.10 -4.53
CA GLU A 288 -23.70 9.35 -4.65
C GLU A 288 -24.45 8.84 -3.40
N ARG A 289 -25.58 9.45 -3.04
CA ARG A 289 -26.38 9.02 -1.86
C ARG A 289 -27.64 8.23 -2.22
N GLU A 290 -28.23 8.46 -3.38
CA GLU A 290 -29.39 7.72 -3.89
C GLU A 290 -28.94 6.89 -5.11
N PRO A 291 -29.36 5.62 -5.24
CA PRO A 291 -30.13 4.82 -4.28
C PRO A 291 -29.26 4.21 -3.15
N TRP A 292 -27.94 4.45 -3.15
CA TRP A 292 -26.99 3.67 -2.35
C TRP A 292 -27.21 3.69 -0.82
N THR A 293 -27.87 4.71 -0.29
CA THR A 293 -28.24 4.78 1.15
C THR A 293 -29.57 4.10 1.50
N GLU A 294 -30.31 3.57 0.52
CA GLU A 294 -31.46 2.68 0.75
C GLU A 294 -31.03 1.26 1.16
N PHE A 295 -29.78 0.86 0.86
CA PHE A 295 -29.17 -0.36 1.40
C PHE A 295 -28.86 -0.29 2.91
N ALA A 296 -29.10 0.85 3.56
CA ALA A 296 -28.82 1.03 4.98
C ALA A 296 -29.97 0.54 5.86
N GLU A 297 -29.73 -0.53 6.63
CA GLU A 297 -30.74 -1.22 7.44
C GLU A 297 -30.54 -1.00 8.95
N SER A 298 -31.59 -1.22 9.75
CA SER A 298 -31.46 -1.38 11.20
C SER A 298 -30.53 -2.56 11.53
N ALA A 299 -29.55 -2.35 12.39
CA ALA A 299 -28.61 -3.39 12.80
C ALA A 299 -29.27 -4.44 13.70
N GLU A 300 -30.20 -4.04 14.55
CA GLU A 300 -30.91 -4.92 15.49
C GLU A 300 -32.00 -5.77 14.83
N ASP A 301 -32.79 -5.18 13.91
CA ASP A 301 -33.99 -5.82 13.37
C ASP A 301 -34.18 -5.66 11.84
N GLY A 302 -33.15 -5.27 11.09
CA GLY A 302 -33.20 -5.20 9.62
C GLY A 302 -33.64 -6.52 8.94
N LEU A 303 -34.04 -6.44 7.67
CA LEU A 303 -34.32 -7.61 6.83
C LEU A 303 -33.14 -8.59 6.85
N THR A 304 -31.92 -8.07 6.70
CA THR A 304 -30.69 -8.84 6.76
C THR A 304 -30.43 -9.44 8.15
N THR A 305 -30.59 -8.69 9.24
CA THR A 305 -30.40 -9.26 10.59
C THR A 305 -31.43 -10.35 10.88
N ARG A 306 -32.70 -10.17 10.49
CA ARG A 306 -33.76 -11.19 10.61
C ARG A 306 -33.47 -12.45 9.79
N PHE A 307 -32.92 -12.31 8.58
CA PHE A 307 -32.43 -13.43 7.77
C PHE A 307 -31.26 -14.17 8.47
N CYS A 308 -30.26 -13.45 8.99
CA CYS A 308 -29.15 -14.04 9.74
C CYS A 308 -29.61 -14.76 11.03
N ILE A 309 -30.64 -14.26 11.71
CA ILE A 309 -31.27 -14.94 12.86
C ILE A 309 -31.88 -16.29 12.47
N GLN A 310 -32.51 -16.39 11.29
CA GLN A 310 -33.05 -17.65 10.81
C GLN A 310 -31.93 -18.63 10.41
N LEU A 311 -30.91 -18.20 9.68
CA LEU A 311 -29.73 -19.03 9.36
C LEU A 311 -29.05 -19.56 10.62
N ALA A 312 -28.82 -18.69 11.61
CA ALA A 312 -28.18 -19.03 12.87
C ALA A 312 -28.92 -20.16 13.61
N LYS A 313 -30.25 -20.04 13.73
CA LYS A 313 -31.12 -21.07 14.34
C LYS A 313 -31.20 -22.35 13.52
N LYS A 314 -31.37 -22.23 12.19
CA LYS A 314 -31.52 -23.35 11.24
C LYS A 314 -30.31 -24.28 11.26
N HIS A 315 -29.11 -23.72 11.46
CA HIS A 315 -27.84 -24.46 11.36
C HIS A 315 -27.03 -24.53 12.67
N ASN A 316 -27.52 -23.95 13.78
CA ASN A 316 -26.78 -23.82 15.05
C ASN A 316 -25.41 -23.13 14.89
N VAL A 317 -25.34 -22.06 14.08
CA VAL A 317 -24.11 -21.32 13.78
C VAL A 317 -24.16 -19.88 14.28
N VAL A 318 -23.04 -19.38 14.81
CA VAL A 318 -22.85 -17.95 15.04
C VAL A 318 -22.66 -17.28 13.67
N VAL A 319 -23.35 -16.17 13.43
CA VAL A 319 -23.27 -15.40 12.18
C VAL A 319 -22.70 -14.02 12.45
N VAL A 320 -21.63 -13.66 11.74
CA VAL A 320 -21.07 -12.29 11.71
C VAL A 320 -21.44 -11.65 10.38
N SER A 321 -22.26 -10.59 10.44
CA SER A 321 -22.88 -9.93 9.29
C SER A 321 -22.47 -8.45 9.19
N PRO A 322 -21.51 -8.09 8.31
CA PRO A 322 -21.10 -6.71 8.06
C PRO A 322 -22.02 -6.00 7.05
N ILE A 323 -22.75 -4.99 7.51
CA ILE A 323 -23.76 -4.25 6.76
C ILE A 323 -23.50 -2.73 6.78
N LEU A 324 -24.19 -2.01 5.88
CA LEU A 324 -24.45 -0.58 6.07
C LEU A 324 -25.62 -0.46 7.07
N GLU A 325 -25.35 0.12 8.23
CA GLU A 325 -26.34 0.38 9.27
C GLU A 325 -26.97 1.76 9.09
N ARG A 326 -28.27 1.85 9.38
CA ARG A 326 -29.01 3.09 9.67
C ARG A 326 -29.41 3.12 11.15
N ASP A 327 -28.95 4.14 11.87
CA ASP A 327 -29.23 4.35 13.29
C ASP A 327 -30.35 5.39 13.45
N ASP A 328 -31.60 4.94 13.33
CA ASP A 328 -32.78 5.81 13.39
C ASP A 328 -32.95 6.48 14.77
N VAL A 329 -32.51 5.82 15.85
CA VAL A 329 -32.49 6.40 17.22
C VAL A 329 -31.57 7.63 17.28
N HIS A 330 -30.47 7.61 16.53
CA HIS A 330 -29.56 8.74 16.37
C HIS A 330 -29.76 9.48 15.04
N GLY A 331 -31.03 9.72 14.68
CA GLY A 331 -31.41 10.61 13.58
C GLY A 331 -31.23 10.04 12.17
N GLY A 332 -31.20 8.71 12.03
CA GLY A 332 -30.96 8.03 10.76
C GLY A 332 -29.50 8.07 10.31
N THR A 333 -28.56 8.30 11.24
CA THR A 333 -27.12 8.35 10.97
C THR A 333 -26.62 7.02 10.42
N LEU A 334 -25.81 7.06 9.37
CA LEU A 334 -25.26 5.86 8.75
C LEU A 334 -23.97 5.41 9.41
N TRP A 335 -23.75 4.09 9.45
CA TRP A 335 -22.54 3.46 9.98
C TRP A 335 -22.15 2.22 9.18
N ASN A 336 -20.87 1.86 9.19
CA ASN A 336 -20.40 0.57 8.68
C ASN A 336 -20.19 -0.37 9.88
N THR A 337 -20.94 -1.46 9.91
CA THR A 337 -21.29 -2.15 11.16
C THR A 337 -21.33 -3.66 10.98
N ALA A 338 -20.63 -4.39 11.85
CA ALA A 338 -20.75 -5.83 11.98
C ALA A 338 -21.74 -6.18 13.09
N VAL A 339 -22.83 -6.85 12.73
CA VAL A 339 -23.80 -7.46 13.65
C VAL A 339 -23.35 -8.88 13.97
N VAL A 340 -23.41 -9.28 15.25
CA VAL A 340 -23.06 -10.63 15.69
C VAL A 340 -24.31 -11.33 16.23
N VAL A 341 -24.70 -12.43 15.60
CA VAL A 341 -25.86 -13.24 15.97
C VAL A 341 -25.37 -14.57 16.54
N SER A 342 -25.82 -14.92 17.75
CA SER A 342 -25.56 -16.23 18.37
C SER A 342 -26.21 -17.35 17.56
N ASN A 343 -25.66 -18.56 17.65
CA ASN A 343 -26.29 -19.82 17.23
C ASN A 343 -27.71 -20.07 17.78
N THR A 344 -28.07 -19.42 18.90
CA THR A 344 -29.45 -19.39 19.41
C THR A 344 -30.40 -18.45 18.63
N GLY A 345 -29.86 -17.70 17.67
CA GLY A 345 -30.52 -16.61 16.94
C GLY A 345 -30.79 -15.36 17.77
N ASN A 346 -30.15 -15.21 18.93
CA ASN A 346 -30.14 -13.95 19.68
C ASN A 346 -29.06 -13.02 19.11
N VAL A 347 -29.40 -11.75 18.86
CA VAL A 347 -28.40 -10.73 18.50
C VAL A 347 -27.56 -10.42 19.73
N LEU A 348 -26.27 -10.72 19.69
CA LEU A 348 -25.32 -10.43 20.78
C LEU A 348 -24.90 -8.95 20.78
N GLY A 349 -25.13 -8.24 19.68
CA GLY A 349 -24.91 -6.81 19.52
C GLY A 349 -24.18 -6.48 18.22
N LYS A 350 -23.62 -5.28 18.17
CA LYS A 350 -22.95 -4.72 17.00
C LYS A 350 -21.62 -4.04 17.33
N SER A 351 -20.70 -4.03 16.36
CA SER A 351 -19.44 -3.28 16.39
C SER A 351 -19.31 -2.43 15.13
N ARG A 352 -18.93 -1.16 15.27
CA ARG A 352 -18.81 -0.17 14.17
C ARG A 352 -17.35 -0.03 13.73
N LYS A 353 -17.13 0.40 12.48
CA LYS A 353 -15.80 0.55 11.88
C LYS A 353 -15.02 1.69 12.52
N ASN A 354 -14.06 1.36 13.40
CA ASN A 354 -13.26 2.34 14.15
C ASN A 354 -12.41 3.28 13.25
N HIS A 355 -11.98 2.82 12.06
CA HIS A 355 -11.11 3.58 11.16
C HIS A 355 -11.72 3.68 9.75
N ILE A 356 -12.05 4.90 9.31
CA ILE A 356 -12.71 5.17 8.03
C ILE A 356 -11.67 5.64 6.98
N PRO A 357 -11.55 4.96 5.81
CA PRO A 357 -10.69 5.42 4.74
C PRO A 357 -11.25 6.66 4.04
N ARG A 358 -10.31 7.41 3.45
CA ARG A 358 -10.57 8.63 2.67
C ARG A 358 -9.69 8.66 1.41
N VAL A 359 -9.42 7.48 0.83
CA VAL A 359 -8.29 7.24 -0.09
C VAL A 359 -8.79 6.71 -1.44
N GLY A 360 -8.57 7.47 -2.51
CA GLY A 360 -8.88 7.08 -3.88
C GLY A 360 -10.38 6.85 -4.10
N ASP A 361 -10.76 5.62 -4.44
CA ASP A 361 -12.15 5.19 -4.57
C ASP A 361 -12.82 4.90 -3.20
N PHE A 362 -12.05 4.70 -2.13
CA PHE A 362 -12.54 4.42 -0.78
C PHE A 362 -12.96 5.72 -0.06
N ASN A 363 -14.03 6.33 -0.56
CA ASN A 363 -14.59 7.61 -0.09
C ASN A 363 -15.63 7.41 1.02
N GLU A 364 -15.39 6.44 1.91
CA GLU A 364 -16.36 6.00 2.93
C GLU A 364 -16.80 7.12 3.88
N SER A 365 -15.90 8.07 4.19
CA SER A 365 -16.20 9.24 5.01
C SER A 365 -17.25 10.20 4.41
N THR A 366 -17.68 10.00 3.17
CA THR A 366 -18.84 10.70 2.58
C THR A 366 -20.17 10.13 3.08
N TYR A 367 -20.17 8.91 3.64
CA TYR A 367 -21.35 8.17 4.08
C TYR A 367 -21.44 8.08 5.60
N TYR A 368 -20.34 7.73 6.30
CA TYR A 368 -20.34 7.44 7.73
C TYR A 368 -19.06 7.90 8.46
N MET A 369 -19.17 8.02 9.79
CA MET A 369 -18.13 8.52 10.70
C MET A 369 -17.36 7.39 11.41
N GLU A 370 -16.25 7.74 12.07
CA GLU A 370 -15.47 6.84 12.91
C GLU A 370 -16.32 6.18 14.03
N GLY A 371 -16.25 4.84 14.12
CA GLY A 371 -17.12 4.03 14.98
C GLY A 371 -17.04 4.35 16.47
N ASN A 372 -18.20 4.51 17.11
CA ASN A 372 -18.34 4.88 18.52
C ASN A 372 -18.57 3.67 19.48
N THR A 373 -18.41 2.43 19.02
CA THR A 373 -18.65 1.23 19.84
C THR A 373 -17.43 0.76 20.64
N GLY A 374 -16.24 1.28 20.34
CA GLY A 374 -14.98 0.76 20.86
C GLY A 374 -14.65 -0.65 20.36
N HIS A 375 -13.74 -1.34 21.05
CA HIS A 375 -13.16 -2.62 20.63
C HIS A 375 -13.90 -3.82 21.25
N ARG A 376 -15.18 -3.99 20.88
CA ARG A 376 -16.06 -5.02 21.46
C ARG A 376 -15.61 -6.45 21.16
N VAL A 377 -15.68 -7.31 22.18
CA VAL A 377 -15.45 -8.76 22.08
C VAL A 377 -16.74 -9.46 22.50
N PHE A 378 -17.18 -10.43 21.70
CA PHE A 378 -18.43 -11.15 21.88
C PHE A 378 -18.12 -12.56 22.39
N GLN A 379 -18.59 -12.88 23.60
CA GLN A 379 -18.52 -14.25 24.12
C GLN A 379 -19.59 -15.08 23.42
N THR A 380 -19.17 -16.15 22.74
CA THR A 380 -20.06 -17.14 22.13
C THR A 380 -19.87 -18.50 22.80
N GLN A 381 -20.71 -19.48 22.48
CA GLN A 381 -20.51 -20.89 22.85
C GLN A 381 -19.19 -21.47 22.28
N PHE A 382 -18.69 -20.91 21.18
CA PHE A 382 -17.57 -21.44 20.40
C PHE A 382 -16.28 -20.62 20.56
N GLY A 383 -16.23 -19.69 21.53
CA GLY A 383 -15.08 -18.83 21.81
C GLY A 383 -15.42 -17.33 21.86
N LYS A 384 -14.42 -16.52 22.20
CA LYS A 384 -14.49 -15.05 22.22
C LYS A 384 -14.08 -14.49 20.86
N ILE A 385 -15.01 -13.83 20.17
CA ILE A 385 -14.77 -13.30 18.83
C ILE A 385 -14.82 -11.77 18.77
N ALA A 386 -14.06 -11.18 17.87
CA ALA A 386 -14.07 -9.75 17.56
C ALA A 386 -14.14 -9.52 16.05
N VAL A 387 -14.48 -8.29 15.65
CA VAL A 387 -14.59 -7.92 14.22
C VAL A 387 -13.86 -6.61 13.96
N ASN A 388 -12.70 -6.71 13.32
CA ASN A 388 -11.93 -5.57 12.85
C ASN A 388 -12.33 -5.25 11.40
N ILE A 389 -13.20 -4.26 11.17
CA ILE A 389 -13.76 -4.03 9.84
C ILE A 389 -12.75 -3.33 8.90
N CYS A 390 -12.41 -4.02 7.81
CA CYS A 390 -11.68 -3.56 6.63
C CYS A 390 -10.45 -2.68 6.90
N TYR A 391 -10.57 -1.36 6.74
CA TYR A 391 -9.47 -0.39 6.86
C TYR A 391 -8.87 -0.32 8.28
N GLY A 392 -9.60 -0.83 9.27
CA GLY A 392 -9.04 -1.11 10.59
C GLY A 392 -7.91 -2.15 10.60
N ARG A 393 -7.67 -2.89 9.50
CA ARG A 393 -6.52 -3.80 9.34
C ARG A 393 -5.17 -3.09 9.38
N HIS A 394 -5.11 -1.86 8.85
CA HIS A 394 -3.88 -1.05 8.76
C HIS A 394 -3.43 -0.47 10.12
N HIS A 395 -4.15 -0.76 11.20
CA HIS A 395 -4.01 -0.11 12.50
C HIS A 395 -3.67 -1.15 13.58
N PRO A 396 -2.38 -1.39 13.89
CA PRO A 396 -1.96 -2.37 14.90
C PRO A 396 -2.65 -2.21 16.27
N LEU A 397 -2.88 -0.97 16.71
CA LEU A 397 -3.55 -0.66 17.98
C LEU A 397 -5.01 -1.14 18.02
N ASN A 398 -5.71 -1.16 16.89
CA ASN A 398 -7.10 -1.61 16.80
C ASN A 398 -7.18 -3.14 16.94
N TRP A 399 -6.28 -3.89 16.30
CA TRP A 399 -6.10 -5.33 16.57
C TRP A 399 -5.72 -5.60 18.04
N MET A 400 -4.77 -4.81 18.56
CA MET A 400 -4.28 -4.93 19.94
C MET A 400 -5.40 -4.79 20.95
N LEU A 401 -6.27 -3.78 20.82
CA LEU A 401 -7.34 -3.53 21.78
C LEU A 401 -8.42 -4.61 21.78
N TYR A 402 -8.75 -5.23 20.63
CA TYR A 402 -9.61 -6.42 20.61
C TYR A 402 -8.98 -7.60 21.36
N SER A 403 -7.66 -7.80 21.24
CA SER A 403 -6.95 -8.90 21.90
C SER A 403 -6.60 -8.63 23.37
N VAL A 404 -6.46 -7.36 23.78
CA VAL A 404 -6.39 -6.95 25.20
C VAL A 404 -7.75 -7.19 25.87
N ASN A 405 -8.85 -6.93 25.15
CA ASN A 405 -10.21 -7.29 25.58
C ASN A 405 -10.50 -8.81 25.48
N GLY A 406 -9.50 -9.64 25.15
CA GLY A 406 -9.56 -11.10 25.25
C GLY A 406 -10.18 -11.82 24.05
N ALA A 407 -10.16 -11.25 22.85
CA ALA A 407 -10.54 -11.95 21.63
C ALA A 407 -9.60 -13.14 21.33
N GLU A 408 -10.19 -14.31 21.07
CA GLU A 408 -9.51 -15.54 20.68
C GLU A 408 -9.45 -15.70 19.14
N ILE A 409 -10.43 -15.11 18.44
CA ILE A 409 -10.51 -15.01 16.97
C ILE A 409 -10.90 -13.56 16.61
N ILE A 410 -10.19 -12.94 15.68
CA ILE A 410 -10.54 -11.61 15.13
C ILE A 410 -10.84 -11.73 13.63
N PHE A 411 -12.11 -11.56 13.27
CA PHE A 411 -12.54 -11.50 11.87
C PHE A 411 -12.21 -10.14 11.26
N ASN A 412 -11.73 -10.12 10.01
CA ASN A 412 -11.44 -8.92 9.24
C ASN A 412 -12.18 -8.92 7.89
N PRO A 413 -13.51 -8.67 7.93
CA PRO A 413 -14.31 -8.50 6.73
C PRO A 413 -13.88 -7.21 6.00
N SER A 414 -13.56 -7.34 4.71
CA SER A 414 -13.06 -6.27 3.86
C SER A 414 -13.72 -6.28 2.49
N ALA A 415 -13.77 -5.11 1.86
CA ALA A 415 -13.85 -4.95 0.42
C ALA A 415 -12.72 -4.00 0.00
N THR A 416 -11.75 -4.50 -0.76
CA THR A 416 -10.55 -3.73 -1.13
C THR A 416 -9.95 -4.22 -2.46
N VAL A 417 -9.33 -3.29 -3.22
CA VAL A 417 -8.93 -3.51 -4.62
C VAL A 417 -7.48 -3.10 -4.88
N GLY A 418 -6.93 -3.61 -5.99
CA GLY A 418 -5.82 -2.97 -6.70
C GLY A 418 -4.41 -3.17 -6.15
N GLN A 419 -3.44 -2.77 -7.00
CA GLN A 419 -2.02 -3.12 -6.91
C GLN A 419 -1.30 -2.65 -5.64
N LEU A 420 -1.83 -1.64 -4.93
CA LEU A 420 -1.22 -1.14 -3.68
C LEU A 420 -1.74 -1.87 -2.43
N SER A 421 -2.99 -2.34 -2.43
CA SER A 421 -3.56 -3.06 -1.28
C SER A 421 -3.13 -4.52 -1.23
N GLU A 422 -3.11 -5.19 -2.39
CA GLU A 422 -2.86 -6.63 -2.47
C GLU A 422 -1.51 -7.07 -1.84
N PRO A 423 -0.38 -6.35 -1.99
CA PRO A 423 0.87 -6.68 -1.31
C PRO A 423 0.82 -6.59 0.22
N MET A 424 -0.08 -5.79 0.79
CA MET A 424 -0.25 -5.68 2.26
C MET A 424 -1.14 -6.80 2.82
N TRP A 425 -2.07 -7.33 2.02
CA TRP A 425 -3.04 -8.35 2.42
C TRP A 425 -2.45 -9.59 3.11
N PRO A 426 -1.37 -10.25 2.63
CA PRO A 426 -0.79 -11.40 3.31
C PRO A 426 0.03 -11.05 4.56
N ILE A 427 0.26 -9.77 4.83
CA ILE A 427 1.10 -9.26 5.92
C ILE A 427 0.26 -8.84 7.12
N GLU A 428 -0.75 -7.98 6.92
CA GLU A 428 -1.37 -7.21 8.01
C GLU A 428 -2.12 -8.09 9.02
N ALA A 429 -3.08 -8.89 8.57
CA ALA A 429 -3.84 -9.78 9.46
C ALA A 429 -2.97 -10.92 10.03
N ARG A 430 -1.95 -11.38 9.28
CA ARG A 430 -0.99 -12.39 9.76
C ARG A 430 -0.09 -11.82 10.88
N ASN A 431 0.42 -10.60 10.71
CA ASN A 431 1.17 -9.91 11.75
C ASN A 431 0.31 -9.67 13.00
N ALA A 432 -0.97 -9.30 12.81
CA ALA A 432 -1.92 -9.17 13.90
C ALA A 432 -2.13 -10.49 14.68
N ALA A 433 -2.20 -11.64 14.02
CA ALA A 433 -2.30 -12.94 14.69
C ALA A 433 -1.08 -13.22 15.60
N ILE A 434 0.12 -13.03 15.04
CA ILE A 434 1.41 -13.24 15.72
C ILE A 434 1.58 -12.30 16.92
N ALA A 435 1.36 -10.99 16.72
CA ALA A 435 1.61 -9.99 17.75
C ALA A 435 0.63 -10.06 18.94
N ASN A 436 -0.49 -10.75 18.79
CA ASN A 436 -1.60 -10.72 19.74
C ASN A 436 -1.97 -12.09 20.34
N HIS A 437 -1.36 -13.18 19.85
CA HIS A 437 -1.68 -14.56 20.25
C HIS A 437 -3.17 -14.92 20.08
N CYS A 438 -3.73 -14.57 18.92
CA CYS A 438 -5.09 -14.91 18.52
C CYS A 438 -5.14 -15.38 17.06
N PHE A 439 -6.17 -16.11 16.67
CA PHE A 439 -6.45 -16.36 15.26
C PHE A 439 -6.98 -15.09 14.58
N THR A 440 -6.66 -14.88 13.31
CA THR A 440 -7.27 -13.83 12.48
C THR A 440 -7.85 -14.41 11.20
N CYS A 441 -9.00 -13.88 10.78
CA CYS A 441 -9.78 -14.40 9.65
C CYS A 441 -10.02 -13.28 8.65
N ALA A 442 -9.12 -13.13 7.67
CA ALA A 442 -9.16 -12.05 6.67
C ALA A 442 -10.05 -12.45 5.49
N ILE A 443 -11.05 -11.62 5.18
CA ILE A 443 -12.05 -11.88 4.14
C ILE A 443 -12.09 -10.68 3.20
N ASN A 444 -11.93 -10.89 1.89
CA ASN A 444 -12.12 -9.83 0.89
C ASN A 444 -13.19 -10.23 -0.13
N ARG A 445 -13.87 -9.23 -0.66
CA ARG A 445 -14.74 -9.34 -1.84
C ARG A 445 -13.98 -9.85 -3.07
N VAL A 446 -14.71 -10.40 -4.04
CA VAL A 446 -14.19 -10.86 -5.34
C VAL A 446 -14.88 -10.19 -6.53
N GLY A 447 -14.15 -10.03 -7.64
CA GLY A 447 -14.69 -9.58 -8.93
C GLY A 447 -14.57 -8.07 -9.18
N THR A 448 -15.36 -7.57 -10.14
CA THR A 448 -15.40 -6.17 -10.55
C THR A 448 -16.87 -5.74 -10.67
N GLU A 449 -17.19 -4.57 -10.12
CA GLU A 449 -18.56 -4.04 -10.07
C GLU A 449 -18.70 -2.84 -11.01
N HIS A 450 -19.71 -2.86 -11.89
CA HIS A 450 -19.95 -1.81 -12.88
C HIS A 450 -21.06 -0.88 -12.42
N PHE A 451 -20.80 0.42 -12.36
CA PHE A 451 -21.75 1.45 -11.92
C PHE A 451 -22.25 2.30 -13.09
N LYS A 452 -23.55 2.60 -13.08
CA LYS A 452 -24.25 3.29 -14.18
C LYS A 452 -23.68 4.68 -14.53
N ASN A 453 -23.20 5.43 -13.54
CA ASN A 453 -22.65 6.77 -13.71
C ASN A 453 -21.12 6.73 -13.60
N GLU A 454 -20.42 7.55 -14.38
CA GLU A 454 -18.95 7.65 -14.31
C GLU A 454 -18.49 8.33 -13.00
N PHE A 455 -17.51 7.76 -12.31
CA PHE A 455 -16.86 8.33 -11.12
C PHE A 455 -15.34 8.50 -11.32
N THR A 456 -14.66 9.07 -10.33
CA THR A 456 -13.21 9.39 -10.41
C THR A 456 -12.44 9.05 -9.14
N SER A 457 -11.37 8.26 -9.32
CA SER A 457 -10.50 7.69 -8.29
C SER A 457 -9.50 8.69 -7.66
N GLY A 458 -9.60 9.98 -7.98
CA GLY A 458 -8.73 11.04 -7.43
C GLY A 458 -7.26 11.01 -7.90
N ASP A 459 -6.90 10.12 -8.82
CA ASP A 459 -5.52 9.85 -9.25
C ASP A 459 -5.10 10.57 -10.56
N GLY A 460 -5.99 11.42 -11.10
CA GLY A 460 -5.78 12.14 -12.35
C GLY A 460 -6.03 11.34 -13.63
N LYS A 461 -6.52 10.09 -13.55
CA LYS A 461 -7.04 9.36 -14.73
C LYS A 461 -8.40 9.92 -15.17
N LYS A 462 -8.90 9.40 -16.29
CA LYS A 462 -10.27 9.67 -16.76
C LYS A 462 -11.30 9.11 -15.77
N ALA A 463 -12.51 9.67 -15.82
CA ALA A 463 -13.67 9.05 -15.20
C ALA A 463 -13.97 7.68 -15.84
N HIS A 464 -14.60 6.80 -15.08
CA HIS A 464 -14.87 5.41 -15.48
C HIS A 464 -16.02 4.81 -14.67
N HIS A 465 -16.46 3.61 -15.03
CA HIS A 465 -17.62 2.91 -14.44
C HIS A 465 -17.26 1.69 -13.59
N ASP A 466 -16.04 1.14 -13.70
CA ASP A 466 -15.70 -0.19 -13.19
C ASP A 466 -14.90 -0.07 -11.87
N PHE A 467 -15.50 -0.48 -10.74
CA PHE A 467 -14.78 -0.59 -9.48
C PHE A 467 -14.27 -2.02 -9.27
N GLY A 468 -12.94 -2.17 -9.28
CA GLY A 468 -12.30 -3.47 -9.12
C GLY A 468 -10.81 -3.43 -9.50
N HIS A 469 -10.14 -4.58 -9.58
CA HIS A 469 -10.63 -5.92 -9.21
C HIS A 469 -10.53 -6.11 -7.69
N PHE A 470 -11.62 -6.52 -7.05
CA PHE A 470 -11.62 -7.04 -5.68
C PHE A 470 -11.00 -8.44 -5.71
N TYR A 471 -9.88 -8.62 -5.01
CA TYR A 471 -8.94 -9.73 -5.27
C TYR A 471 -9.09 -10.94 -4.33
N GLY A 472 -10.21 -11.09 -3.62
CA GLY A 472 -10.51 -12.27 -2.80
C GLY A 472 -9.34 -12.66 -1.89
N SER A 473 -8.76 -13.84 -2.14
CA SER A 473 -7.59 -14.32 -1.39
C SER A 473 -7.86 -14.40 0.12
N SER A 474 -9.11 -14.66 0.51
CA SER A 474 -9.49 -14.77 1.92
C SER A 474 -8.73 -15.91 2.59
N TYR A 475 -8.23 -15.69 3.81
CA TYR A 475 -7.34 -16.61 4.50
C TYR A 475 -7.45 -16.50 6.03
N ILE A 476 -6.90 -17.50 6.73
CA ILE A 476 -6.82 -17.54 8.19
C ILE A 476 -5.36 -17.56 8.61
N ALA A 477 -4.98 -16.78 9.61
CA ALA A 477 -3.68 -16.87 10.27
C ALA A 477 -3.82 -17.25 11.74
N ALA A 478 -2.81 -17.94 12.25
CA ALA A 478 -2.75 -18.51 13.58
C ALA A 478 -1.70 -17.79 14.45
N PRO A 479 -1.81 -17.87 15.79
CA PRO A 479 -0.87 -17.23 16.71
C PRO A 479 0.58 -17.74 16.56
N ASP A 480 0.78 -18.97 16.07
CA ASP A 480 2.12 -19.54 15.80
C ASP A 480 2.79 -18.97 14.54
N GLY A 481 2.14 -18.03 13.85
CA GLY A 481 2.60 -17.44 12.59
C GLY A 481 2.31 -18.29 11.35
N SER A 482 1.72 -19.47 11.50
CA SER A 482 1.20 -20.22 10.36
C SER A 482 -0.07 -19.57 9.79
N ARG A 483 -0.39 -19.86 8.53
CA ARG A 483 -1.61 -19.38 7.88
C ARG A 483 -2.05 -20.33 6.77
N SER A 484 -3.33 -20.27 6.41
CA SER A 484 -3.87 -21.01 5.27
C SER A 484 -3.37 -20.42 3.95
N PRO A 485 -3.38 -21.23 2.88
CA PRO A 485 -3.62 -20.76 1.52
C PRO A 485 -4.79 -19.77 1.43
N GLY A 486 -4.77 -18.88 0.44
CA GLY A 486 -5.92 -18.09 0.06
C GLY A 486 -6.99 -18.91 -0.67
N LEU A 487 -8.23 -18.44 -0.64
CA LEU A 487 -9.22 -18.72 -1.69
C LEU A 487 -8.80 -18.07 -3.02
N SER A 488 -9.52 -18.38 -4.12
CA SER A 488 -9.30 -17.70 -5.41
C SER A 488 -9.40 -16.17 -5.30
N ARG A 489 -8.72 -15.48 -6.22
CA ARG A 489 -8.82 -14.04 -6.42
C ARG A 489 -10.08 -13.64 -7.18
N THR A 490 -10.65 -14.57 -7.95
CA THR A 490 -11.65 -14.29 -9.00
C THR A 490 -12.96 -15.07 -8.84
N ARG A 491 -13.03 -16.06 -7.94
CA ARG A 491 -14.23 -16.89 -7.67
C ARG A 491 -14.82 -16.64 -6.29
N ASP A 492 -16.13 -16.80 -6.20
CA ASP A 492 -16.81 -16.99 -4.92
C ASP A 492 -16.22 -18.21 -4.20
N GLY A 493 -16.22 -18.22 -2.87
CA GLY A 493 -15.70 -19.36 -2.13
C GLY A 493 -15.97 -19.35 -0.63
N LEU A 494 -15.90 -20.55 -0.06
CA LEU A 494 -16.00 -20.85 1.36
C LEU A 494 -14.68 -21.49 1.82
N LEU A 495 -14.00 -20.81 2.74
CA LEU A 495 -12.85 -21.35 3.45
C LEU A 495 -13.31 -21.85 4.82
N VAL A 496 -13.26 -23.17 5.01
CA VAL A 496 -13.44 -23.82 6.31
C VAL A 496 -12.08 -24.00 6.97
N ALA A 497 -11.96 -23.71 8.25
CA ALA A 497 -10.84 -24.21 9.04
C ALA A 497 -11.26 -24.67 10.42
N GLU A 498 -10.64 -25.76 10.87
CA GLU A 498 -10.73 -26.27 12.23
C GLU A 498 -9.55 -25.72 13.07
N LEU A 499 -9.85 -25.07 14.18
CA LEU A 499 -8.89 -24.35 15.04
C LEU A 499 -8.98 -24.89 16.47
N ASP A 500 -7.88 -25.29 17.11
CA ASP A 500 -7.86 -25.42 18.58
C ASP A 500 -7.48 -24.08 19.23
N LEU A 501 -8.44 -23.46 19.94
CA LEU A 501 -8.24 -22.19 20.65
C LEU A 501 -7.24 -22.30 21.81
N ASN A 502 -6.83 -23.49 22.22
CA ASN A 502 -5.71 -23.68 23.14
C ASN A 502 -4.37 -23.22 22.54
N LEU A 503 -4.21 -23.22 21.21
CA LEU A 503 -2.98 -22.76 20.55
C LEU A 503 -2.65 -21.29 20.91
N ASN A 504 -3.67 -20.44 21.09
CA ASN A 504 -3.51 -19.05 21.56
C ASN A 504 -2.73 -18.98 22.87
N ARG A 505 -3.07 -19.83 23.85
CA ARG A 505 -2.32 -19.94 25.11
C ARG A 505 -0.94 -20.55 24.87
N GLN A 506 -0.85 -21.65 24.13
CA GLN A 506 0.41 -22.39 23.98
C GLN A 506 1.52 -21.61 23.26
N ILE A 507 1.19 -20.60 22.46
CA ILE A 507 2.16 -19.67 21.90
C ILE A 507 2.41 -18.50 22.86
N ALA A 508 1.39 -17.99 23.55
CA ALA A 508 1.59 -16.98 24.60
C ALA A 508 2.49 -17.48 25.74
N ASP A 509 2.39 -18.76 26.15
CA ASP A 509 3.23 -19.37 27.18
C ASP A 509 4.70 -19.52 26.72
N LYS A 510 4.96 -19.61 25.40
CA LYS A 510 6.31 -19.70 24.82
C LYS A 510 6.94 -18.34 24.56
N TRP A 511 6.16 -17.38 24.06
CA TRP A 511 6.61 -16.04 23.64
C TRP A 511 5.62 -14.98 24.13
N ASN A 512 5.60 -14.71 25.43
CA ASN A 512 4.52 -13.90 26.04
C ASN A 512 4.61 -12.39 25.77
N PHE A 513 4.32 -11.98 24.52
CA PHE A 513 4.26 -10.58 24.08
C PHE A 513 3.27 -9.71 24.88
N LYS A 514 2.28 -10.30 25.55
CA LYS A 514 1.37 -9.58 26.45
C LYS A 514 2.04 -9.25 27.79
N MET A 515 2.77 -10.21 28.37
CA MET A 515 3.58 -10.00 29.58
C MET A 515 4.71 -8.98 29.36
N THR A 516 5.36 -9.00 28.19
CA THR A 516 6.44 -8.06 27.85
C THR A 516 5.94 -6.78 27.15
N GLY A 517 4.63 -6.60 26.99
CA GLY A 517 4.04 -5.56 26.14
C GLY A 517 4.14 -4.12 26.65
N ARG A 518 4.47 -3.90 27.93
CA ARG A 518 4.64 -2.57 28.57
C ARG A 518 3.53 -1.56 28.23
N TYR A 519 2.28 -2.03 28.25
CA TYR A 519 1.12 -1.26 27.82
C TYR A 519 0.86 0.00 28.67
N ASP A 520 1.34 0.00 29.92
CA ASP A 520 1.42 1.16 30.82
C ASP A 520 2.28 2.27 30.23
N MET A 521 3.52 1.95 29.86
CA MET A 521 4.46 2.89 29.22
C MET A 521 3.89 3.42 27.91
N TYR A 522 3.32 2.55 27.07
CA TYR A 522 2.73 2.96 25.79
C TYR A 522 1.46 3.80 25.96
N ALA A 523 0.64 3.58 27.00
CA ALA A 523 -0.49 4.46 27.29
C ALA A 523 -0.01 5.86 27.68
N ASP A 524 1.00 5.95 28.55
CA ASP A 524 1.65 7.18 28.97
C ASP A 524 2.29 7.96 27.80
N GLU A 525 3.01 7.25 26.92
CA GLU A 525 3.64 7.83 25.73
C GLU A 525 2.61 8.28 24.69
N LEU A 526 1.56 7.50 24.44
CA LEU A 526 0.47 7.91 23.54
C LEU A 526 -0.30 9.10 24.11
N GLN A 527 -0.57 9.14 25.42
CA GLN A 527 -1.22 10.29 26.07
C GLN A 527 -0.38 11.56 25.90
N LYS A 528 0.94 11.47 26.00
CA LYS A 528 1.87 12.60 25.74
C LYS A 528 1.88 12.96 24.24
N ALA A 529 1.91 11.97 23.35
CA ALA A 529 1.99 12.17 21.90
C ALA A 529 0.76 12.85 21.27
N VAL A 530 -0.42 12.76 21.90
CA VAL A 530 -1.65 13.43 21.40
C VAL A 530 -1.86 14.85 21.94
N GLN A 531 -0.99 15.36 22.82
CA GLN A 531 -1.11 16.73 23.34
C GLN A 531 -0.80 17.78 22.26
N HIS A 532 -1.44 18.94 22.34
CA HIS A 532 -1.28 20.02 21.36
C HIS A 532 0.13 20.64 21.34
N ASP A 533 0.86 20.55 22.44
CA ASP A 533 2.22 21.05 22.65
C ASP A 533 3.29 19.93 22.60
N PHE A 534 2.91 18.71 22.19
CA PHE A 534 3.81 17.56 22.16
C PHE A 534 5.11 17.84 21.40
N LYS A 535 6.23 17.68 22.11
CA LYS A 535 7.59 17.74 21.54
C LYS A 535 8.09 16.30 21.37
N PRO A 536 8.29 15.82 20.13
CA PRO A 536 8.84 14.49 19.90
C PRO A 536 10.20 14.31 20.58
N ASN A 537 10.44 13.12 21.14
CA ASN A 537 11.69 12.79 21.83
C ASN A 537 12.83 12.59 20.81
N ILE A 538 13.44 13.69 20.36
CA ILE A 538 14.52 13.72 19.38
C ILE A 538 15.79 14.25 20.03
N SER A 539 16.80 13.39 20.14
CA SER A 539 18.16 13.82 20.49
C SER A 539 18.83 14.49 19.28
N LYS A 540 19.57 15.57 19.53
CA LYS A 540 20.43 16.25 18.54
C LYS A 540 21.87 16.29 19.06
N THR A 541 22.84 16.42 18.16
CA THR A 541 24.19 16.86 18.53
C THR A 541 24.12 18.25 19.15
N SER A 542 24.88 18.49 20.22
CA SER A 542 25.05 19.83 20.78
C SER A 542 26.04 20.63 19.95
N ASP A 543 25.67 21.84 19.53
CA ASP A 543 26.57 22.78 18.84
C ASP A 543 27.59 23.46 19.79
N ALA A 544 27.90 22.78 20.92
CA ALA A 544 28.79 23.23 22.00
C ALA A 544 30.28 23.15 21.63
N VAL A 545 30.62 23.59 20.42
CA VAL A 545 31.98 23.69 19.86
C VAL A 545 32.30 25.15 19.45
N HIS A 546 31.41 26.10 19.72
CA HIS A 546 31.62 27.53 19.38
C HIS A 546 31.67 28.49 20.59
N ASP A 547 31.15 28.12 21.76
CA ASP A 547 31.20 28.98 22.96
C ASP A 547 32.55 28.95 23.72
N LEU A 548 33.52 28.14 23.28
CA LEU A 548 34.84 28.01 23.93
C LEU A 548 35.87 29.11 23.55
N TYR A 549 35.46 30.12 22.77
CA TYR A 549 36.32 31.24 22.34
C TYR A 549 35.72 32.63 22.61
N LEU A 550 34.82 32.75 23.59
CA LEU A 550 34.39 34.05 24.14
C LEU A 550 34.88 34.22 25.58
N VAL A 551 36.17 34.54 25.72
CA VAL A 551 36.72 35.11 26.96
C VAL A 551 36.12 36.50 27.15
N PRO A 552 35.46 36.81 28.28
CA PRO A 552 34.89 38.14 28.48
C PRO A 552 35.99 39.20 28.68
N GLU A 553 36.03 40.23 27.83
CA GLU A 553 36.86 41.44 28.03
C GLU A 553 36.30 42.34 29.14
N ALA A 554 36.13 41.78 30.34
CA ALA A 554 35.41 42.39 31.46
C ALA A 554 36.21 42.43 32.77
N LEU A 555 37.55 42.31 32.71
CA LEU A 555 38.40 42.31 33.91
C LEU A 555 39.79 42.95 33.75
N VAL A 556 39.91 43.97 32.90
CA VAL A 556 41.12 44.81 32.80
C VAL A 556 40.76 46.29 32.94
N HIS A 557 40.58 46.77 34.19
CA HIS A 557 40.96 48.13 34.66
C HIS A 557 40.59 48.40 36.15
N SER A 558 41.23 47.74 37.12
CA SER A 558 41.22 48.22 38.52
C SER A 558 42.54 47.98 39.29
N LYS A 559 43.48 48.92 39.10
CA LYS A 559 44.52 49.38 40.06
C LYS A 559 45.19 48.35 41.01
N ARG A 560 46.48 48.14 40.71
CA ARG A 560 47.66 48.32 41.60
C ARG A 560 47.98 47.28 42.70
N LEU A 561 49.29 46.97 42.75
CA LEU A 561 50.10 46.45 43.88
C LEU A 561 49.79 45.00 44.30
N SER A 562 50.75 44.19 44.74
CA SER A 562 52.23 44.25 44.63
C SER A 562 52.83 42.91 45.07
N THR A 563 53.87 42.44 44.38
CA THR A 563 54.95 41.52 44.84
C THR A 563 54.63 40.29 45.72
N GLU A 564 55.18 39.13 45.31
CA GLU A 564 55.39 37.89 46.09
C GLU A 564 54.15 37.03 46.43
N ALA A 565 54.10 35.81 45.85
CA ALA A 565 54.03 34.54 46.60
C ALA A 565 53.95 33.30 45.67
N VAL A 566 54.97 32.43 45.75
CA VAL A 566 54.96 30.95 45.51
C VAL A 566 54.55 30.41 44.12
N SER A 567 55.23 29.33 43.69
CA SER A 567 55.12 28.69 42.37
C SER A 567 54.16 27.49 42.30
N ASP A 568 53.68 27.17 41.10
CA ASP A 568 52.83 26.02 40.79
C ASP A 568 53.44 24.66 41.20
N ALA A 569 52.92 24.07 42.28
CA ALA A 569 53.25 22.69 42.68
C ALA A 569 52.16 21.96 43.50
N GLN A 570 51.24 22.67 44.17
CA GLN A 570 50.46 22.07 45.28
C GLN A 570 48.94 21.94 45.08
N LEU A 571 48.35 22.42 43.97
CA LEU A 571 46.90 22.27 43.75
C LEU A 571 46.50 20.89 43.17
N ALA A 572 47.46 20.11 42.65
CA ALA A 572 47.19 18.81 42.03
C ALA A 572 47.03 17.64 43.02
N HIS A 573 47.24 17.84 44.33
CA HIS A 573 47.35 16.74 45.32
C HIS A 573 46.22 16.70 46.38
N GLN A 574 45.15 17.49 46.24
CA GLN A 574 44.03 17.54 47.21
C GLN A 574 42.67 17.05 46.68
N ILE A 575 42.64 16.34 45.55
CA ILE A 575 41.43 15.64 45.06
C ILE A 575 41.69 14.13 44.95
N SER A 576 42.19 13.53 46.03
CA SER A 576 42.16 12.08 46.23
C SER A 576 42.00 11.72 47.72
N GLN A 577 41.32 10.59 47.98
CA GLN A 577 41.05 9.98 49.29
C GLN A 577 40.13 10.74 50.27
N VAL A 578 38.82 10.50 50.16
CA VAL A 578 37.86 10.01 51.19
C VAL A 578 36.53 9.79 50.43
N ALA A 579 35.79 8.67 50.52
CA ALA A 579 35.93 7.45 51.31
C ALA A 579 35.82 6.17 50.44
N VAL A 580 35.98 5.00 51.07
CA VAL A 580 35.82 3.65 50.49
C VAL A 580 34.72 2.90 51.28
N ASN A 581 34.33 1.72 50.80
CA ASN A 581 33.37 0.73 51.33
C ASN A 581 31.95 0.83 50.71
N ASP A 582 31.33 -0.24 50.20
CA ASP A 582 31.87 -1.59 49.98
C ASP A 582 31.21 -2.37 48.82
N THR A 583 31.82 -3.51 48.49
CA THR A 583 31.53 -4.47 47.42
C THR A 583 30.13 -5.13 47.55
N ILE A 584 29.55 -5.85 46.56
CA ILE A 584 30.06 -7.04 45.82
C ILE A 584 29.59 -7.06 44.35
N LYS A 585 30.51 -7.39 43.43
CA LYS A 585 30.24 -7.99 42.11
C LYS A 585 31.03 -9.30 41.98
N MET A 586 30.53 -10.29 41.23
CA MET A 586 31.30 -11.51 40.92
C MET A 586 31.78 -11.54 39.46
N LYS A 587 33.08 -11.86 39.35
CA LYS A 587 33.94 -12.24 38.22
C LYS A 587 33.29 -12.72 36.90
N LEU A 588 33.95 -12.37 35.79
CA LEU A 588 34.67 -13.33 34.92
C LEU A 588 35.93 -12.62 34.31
N PRO A 589 37.00 -13.33 33.88
CA PRO A 589 38.32 -12.73 33.57
C PRO A 589 38.66 -12.63 32.07
N GLU A 590 39.86 -12.14 31.78
CA GLU A 590 40.44 -11.79 30.47
C GLU A 590 40.89 -12.98 29.62
N VAL A 591 40.79 -12.85 28.28
CA VAL A 591 41.81 -13.29 27.30
C VAL A 591 41.75 -12.38 26.05
N LEU A 592 42.80 -12.36 25.24
CA LEU A 592 42.89 -11.79 23.88
C LEU A 592 42.98 -10.27 23.75
N ASN A 593 44.10 -9.73 24.23
CA ASN A 593 44.78 -8.64 23.52
C ASN A 593 45.73 -9.28 22.48
N ASN A 594 45.51 -9.08 21.17
CA ASN A 594 46.54 -9.19 20.13
C ASN A 594 46.03 -8.77 18.72
N ALA A 595 46.74 -7.80 18.11
CA ALA A 595 46.82 -7.45 16.68
C ALA A 595 45.54 -7.37 15.80
N VAL A 596 45.26 -6.18 15.25
CA VAL A 596 45.55 -5.79 13.85
C VAL A 596 45.37 -4.26 13.69
N PRO A 597 46.32 -3.51 13.08
CA PRO A 597 46.26 -2.05 12.99
C PRO A 597 45.79 -1.53 11.61
N GLU A 598 44.48 -1.37 11.36
CA GLU A 598 44.01 -0.91 10.03
C GLU A 598 42.77 0.01 10.01
N LEU A 599 42.34 0.60 11.15
CA LEU A 599 41.07 1.34 11.23
C LEU A 599 41.17 2.89 11.33
N PHE A 600 42.35 3.48 11.18
CA PHE A 600 42.57 4.92 11.46
C PHE A 600 42.59 5.87 10.24
N ALA A 601 42.26 5.39 9.03
CA ALA A 601 42.41 6.14 7.78
C ALA A 601 41.10 6.70 7.17
N VAL A 602 39.92 6.48 7.77
CA VAL A 602 38.61 6.81 7.15
C VAL A 602 37.87 7.97 7.84
N VAL A 603 38.38 8.51 8.96
CA VAL A 603 37.73 9.62 9.70
C VAL A 603 38.26 10.99 9.26
N ARG A 604 38.25 11.29 7.94
CA ARG A 604 38.55 12.64 7.42
C ARG A 604 38.11 12.95 5.98
N CYS A 605 36.90 12.53 5.55
CA CYS A 605 36.33 12.98 4.25
C CYS A 605 34.79 13.12 4.16
N ALA A 606 34.03 12.94 5.24
CA ALA A 606 32.57 12.89 5.18
C ALA A 606 31.85 14.27 5.25
N ASN A 607 32.51 15.32 5.77
CA ASN A 607 31.86 16.61 6.07
C ASN A 607 31.67 17.57 4.88
N TYR A 608 31.77 17.11 3.63
CA TYR A 608 31.62 17.99 2.45
C TYR A 608 30.84 17.37 1.28
N ILE A 609 29.79 16.59 1.56
CA ILE A 609 28.71 16.36 0.59
C ILE A 609 27.40 16.94 1.14
N LEU A 610 27.09 18.15 0.66
CA LEU A 610 25.87 18.88 1.01
C LEU A 610 24.60 18.13 0.57
N LEU A 611 23.54 18.32 1.36
CA LEU A 611 22.18 17.86 1.08
C LEU A 611 21.72 18.32 -0.31
N SER A 612 21.41 17.36 -1.18
CA SER A 612 20.81 17.60 -2.51
C SER A 612 19.73 16.56 -2.83
N SER A 613 18.95 16.20 -1.80
CA SER A 613 17.73 15.39 -1.94
C SER A 613 16.64 16.21 -2.64
N LYS A 614 16.67 16.27 -3.97
CA LYS A 614 15.65 16.94 -4.78
C LYS A 614 14.30 16.21 -4.70
N MET A 615 13.55 16.44 -3.63
CA MET A 615 12.10 16.33 -3.69
C MET A 615 11.58 17.29 -4.77
N SER A 616 10.60 16.83 -5.55
CA SER A 616 9.97 17.67 -6.59
C SER A 616 8.96 18.62 -5.96
N ILE A 617 9.45 19.57 -5.16
CA ILE A 617 8.67 20.63 -4.48
C ILE A 617 7.65 21.23 -5.48
N GLY A 618 6.38 21.23 -5.09
CA GLY A 618 5.27 21.64 -5.95
C GLY A 618 5.35 23.11 -6.36
N VAL A 619 4.77 23.47 -7.51
CA VAL A 619 4.71 24.88 -7.96
C VAL A 619 4.09 25.81 -6.90
N PRO A 620 3.01 25.45 -6.16
CA PRO A 620 2.48 26.30 -5.09
C PRO A 620 3.49 26.61 -3.97
N ILE A 621 4.27 25.62 -3.52
CA ILE A 621 5.30 25.78 -2.49
C ILE A 621 6.41 26.72 -2.99
N LYS A 622 6.87 26.54 -4.24
CA LYS A 622 7.91 27.39 -4.83
C LYS A 622 7.46 28.85 -4.97
N VAL A 623 6.21 29.10 -5.37
CA VAL A 623 5.64 30.46 -5.42
C VAL A 623 5.42 31.04 -4.01
N LEU A 624 5.25 30.20 -2.98
CA LEU A 624 5.19 30.65 -1.59
C LEU A 624 6.56 31.10 -1.07
N HIS A 625 7.64 30.35 -1.34
CA HIS A 625 9.00 30.80 -1.04
C HIS A 625 9.37 32.08 -1.82
N GLU A 626 8.96 32.23 -3.09
CA GLU A 626 9.10 33.50 -3.82
C GLU A 626 8.31 34.67 -3.20
N ALA A 627 7.37 34.41 -2.27
CA ALA A 627 6.64 35.43 -1.51
C ALA A 627 7.27 35.80 -0.17
N GLU A 628 8.35 35.13 0.25
CA GLU A 628 9.10 35.49 1.45
C GLU A 628 9.62 36.93 1.36
N GLY A 629 9.69 37.62 2.50
CA GLY A 629 9.99 39.04 2.57
C GLY A 629 8.85 39.99 2.18
N HIS A 630 7.75 39.51 1.58
CA HIS A 630 6.67 40.36 1.08
C HIS A 630 5.41 40.33 1.96
N ILE A 631 4.48 41.28 1.75
CA ILE A 631 3.17 41.26 2.42
C ILE A 631 2.26 40.23 1.77
N VAL A 632 1.80 39.26 2.56
CA VAL A 632 0.82 38.24 2.17
C VAL A 632 -0.46 38.37 3.00
N THR A 633 -1.56 37.78 2.53
CA THR A 633 -2.80 37.64 3.33
C THR A 633 -3.19 36.16 3.40
N CYS A 634 -3.29 35.60 4.60
CA CYS A 634 -3.65 34.22 4.87
C CYS A 634 -5.07 34.17 5.46
N GLU A 635 -6.00 33.45 4.81
CA GLU A 635 -7.25 33.04 5.47
C GLU A 635 -7.07 31.65 6.07
N THR A 636 -7.54 31.46 7.30
CA THR A 636 -7.53 30.16 7.99
C THR A 636 -8.81 29.37 7.77
N ASN A 637 -8.75 28.05 7.98
CA ASN A 637 -9.92 27.16 7.95
C ASN A 637 -10.99 27.49 9.02
N THR A 638 -10.64 28.28 10.04
CA THR A 638 -11.52 28.82 11.08
C THR A 638 -12.16 30.16 10.72
N GLY A 639 -11.66 30.85 9.68
CA GLY A 639 -12.19 32.12 9.17
C GLY A 639 -11.54 33.38 9.77
N GLU A 640 -10.42 33.27 10.50
CA GLU A 640 -9.56 34.42 10.77
C GLU A 640 -8.69 34.75 9.56
N VAL A 641 -8.47 36.04 9.31
CA VAL A 641 -7.64 36.56 8.21
C VAL A 641 -6.41 37.29 8.77
N TYR A 642 -5.22 36.84 8.42
CA TYR A 642 -3.93 37.37 8.86
C TYR A 642 -3.23 38.07 7.70
N ARG A 643 -2.97 39.38 7.80
CA ARG A 643 -2.26 40.16 6.77
C ARG A 643 -1.01 40.81 7.34
N GLY A 644 0.16 40.39 6.87
CA GLY A 644 1.47 40.83 7.37
C GLY A 644 2.60 40.40 6.44
N LYS A 645 3.85 40.67 6.84
CA LYS A 645 5.05 40.26 6.09
C LYS A 645 5.31 38.77 6.30
N LEU A 646 5.41 37.99 5.23
CA LEU A 646 5.95 36.62 5.29
C LEU A 646 7.46 36.70 5.57
N ILE A 647 7.92 36.00 6.61
CA ILE A 647 9.33 35.95 7.01
C ILE A 647 9.98 34.68 6.46
N GLU A 648 9.32 33.54 6.66
CA GLU A 648 9.79 32.21 6.24
C GLU A 648 8.58 31.34 5.91
N ALA A 649 8.71 30.47 4.90
CA ALA A 649 7.77 29.40 4.61
C ALA A 649 8.46 28.03 4.62
N GLU A 650 7.74 27.00 5.03
CA GLU A 650 8.22 25.61 5.01
C GLU A 650 7.63 24.82 3.82
N ASP A 651 8.31 23.73 3.45
CA ASP A 651 7.91 22.75 2.41
C ASP A 651 6.51 22.12 2.63
N ASN A 652 5.93 22.32 3.82
CA ASN A 652 4.62 21.83 4.28
C ASN A 652 3.53 22.93 4.36
N MET A 653 3.80 24.13 3.81
CA MET A 653 2.98 25.36 3.88
C MET A 653 2.87 26.03 5.26
N ASN A 654 3.65 25.64 6.29
CA ASN A 654 3.77 26.47 7.50
C ASN A 654 4.37 27.83 7.13
N CYS A 655 3.89 28.90 7.74
CA CYS A 655 4.29 30.28 7.45
C CYS A 655 4.60 31.02 8.75
N GLN A 656 5.82 31.53 8.92
CA GLN A 656 6.13 32.55 9.92
C GLN A 656 5.89 33.93 9.32
N MET A 657 5.07 34.74 9.98
CA MET A 657 4.77 36.11 9.57
C MET A 657 5.15 37.11 10.67
N ALA A 658 5.36 38.37 10.29
CA ALA A 658 5.60 39.49 11.19
C ALA A 658 4.81 40.74 10.77
N ASN A 659 4.61 41.68 11.71
CA ASN A 659 3.83 42.91 11.55
C ASN A 659 2.43 42.63 10.95
N ILE A 660 1.64 41.82 11.66
CA ILE A 660 0.38 41.25 11.16
C ILE A 660 -0.81 41.99 11.72
N THR A 661 -1.66 42.52 10.84
CA THR A 661 -3.05 42.84 11.18
C THR A 661 -3.88 41.56 11.05
N VAL A 662 -4.49 41.10 12.14
CA VAL A 662 -5.42 39.97 12.16
C VAL A 662 -6.86 40.47 12.29
N THR A 663 -7.75 39.93 11.46
CA THR A 663 -9.20 40.10 11.57
C THR A 663 -9.82 38.77 12.02
N TYR A 664 -10.44 38.77 13.20
CA TYR A 664 -11.15 37.62 13.74
C TYR A 664 -12.54 37.46 13.10
N ARG A 665 -13.12 36.26 13.22
CA ARG A 665 -14.42 35.91 12.62
C ARG A 665 -15.61 36.77 13.10
N ASP A 666 -15.49 37.42 14.25
CA ASP A 666 -16.47 38.36 14.81
C ASP A 666 -16.28 39.82 14.35
N GLY A 667 -15.30 40.07 13.47
CA GLY A 667 -14.98 41.39 12.93
C GLY A 667 -14.03 42.21 13.80
N ARG A 668 -13.58 41.71 14.97
CA ARG A 668 -12.52 42.37 15.75
C ARG A 668 -11.20 42.34 14.99
N VAL A 669 -10.44 43.43 15.08
CA VAL A 669 -9.12 43.57 14.46
C VAL A 669 -8.07 43.79 15.55
N ALA A 670 -6.95 43.10 15.46
CA ALA A 670 -5.78 43.27 16.33
C ALA A 670 -4.48 43.37 15.52
N GLN A 671 -3.42 43.87 16.15
CA GLN A 671 -2.06 43.82 15.64
C GLN A 671 -1.26 42.77 16.41
N LEU A 672 -0.43 42.02 15.70
CA LEU A 672 0.50 41.02 16.25
C LEU A 672 1.89 41.29 15.68
N GLU A 673 2.92 41.27 16.51
CA GLU A 673 4.30 41.48 16.06
C GLU A 673 4.81 40.29 15.24
N GLN A 674 4.52 39.06 15.68
CA GLN A 674 4.81 37.81 14.97
C GLN A 674 3.66 36.80 15.14
N VAL A 675 3.52 35.90 14.17
CA VAL A 675 2.65 34.72 14.25
C VAL A 675 3.22 33.58 13.41
N TYR A 676 3.04 32.35 13.86
CA TYR A 676 3.38 31.15 13.10
C TYR A 676 2.09 30.38 12.76
N ILE A 677 1.79 30.26 11.46
CA ILE A 677 0.55 29.66 10.97
C ILE A 677 0.88 28.31 10.33
N ARG A 678 0.40 27.22 10.94
CA ARG A 678 0.61 25.86 10.42
C ARG A 678 -0.14 25.68 9.09
N GLY A 679 0.51 25.14 8.06
CA GLY A 679 -0.02 24.99 6.71
C GLY A 679 -1.36 24.24 6.64
N SER A 680 -1.55 23.23 7.49
CA SER A 680 -2.81 22.48 7.62
C SER A 680 -4.00 23.30 8.18
N LYS A 681 -3.77 24.54 8.61
CA LYS A 681 -4.79 25.51 9.04
C LYS A 681 -5.05 26.60 7.99
N ILE A 682 -4.21 26.72 6.96
CA ILE A 682 -4.36 27.69 5.88
C ILE A 682 -5.44 27.20 4.91
N ARG A 683 -6.39 28.08 4.59
CA ARG A 683 -7.45 27.85 3.60
C ARG A 683 -7.01 28.34 2.21
N PHE A 684 -6.45 29.55 2.16
CA PHE A 684 -5.76 30.11 0.99
C PHE A 684 -4.82 31.24 1.40
N LEU A 685 -3.90 31.57 0.49
CA LEU A 685 -2.99 32.72 0.58
C LEU A 685 -3.19 33.64 -0.62
N ILE A 686 -3.29 34.95 -0.36
CA ILE A 686 -3.17 36.01 -1.36
C ILE A 686 -1.72 36.48 -1.34
N LEU A 687 -1.02 36.22 -2.44
CA LEU A 687 0.39 36.56 -2.64
C LEU A 687 0.53 37.84 -3.51
N PRO A 688 1.68 38.55 -3.45
CA PRO A 688 1.91 39.77 -4.20
C PRO A 688 1.70 39.65 -5.72
N ASP A 689 1.11 40.68 -6.32
CA ASP A 689 0.75 40.73 -7.75
C ASP A 689 1.92 40.50 -8.71
N MET A 690 3.15 40.86 -8.30
CA MET A 690 4.38 40.61 -9.07
C MET A 690 4.65 39.12 -9.35
N LEU A 691 4.24 38.22 -8.43
CA LEU A 691 4.45 36.77 -8.58
C LEU A 691 3.55 36.12 -9.63
N LYS A 692 2.52 36.84 -10.12
CA LYS A 692 1.68 36.38 -11.26
C LYS A 692 2.49 36.14 -12.54
N ASN A 693 3.72 36.66 -12.62
CA ASN A 693 4.63 36.50 -13.75
C ASN A 693 5.84 35.57 -13.48
N ALA A 694 5.86 34.87 -12.34
CA ALA A 694 6.94 33.96 -11.94
C ALA A 694 7.31 32.94 -13.04
N PRO A 695 8.62 32.64 -13.27
CA PRO A 695 9.04 31.75 -14.37
C PRO A 695 8.36 30.36 -14.33
N MET A 696 8.15 29.82 -13.14
CA MET A 696 7.49 28.53 -12.94
C MET A 696 6.02 28.49 -13.40
N LEU A 697 5.30 29.62 -13.35
CA LEU A 697 3.95 29.73 -13.90
C LEU A 697 3.93 29.81 -15.43
N LYS A 698 5.04 30.24 -16.07
CA LYS A 698 5.16 30.27 -17.54
C LYS A 698 5.24 28.86 -18.14
N SER A 699 5.82 27.89 -17.41
CA SER A 699 5.90 26.48 -17.85
C SER A 699 4.53 25.86 -18.17
N MET A 700 3.49 26.22 -17.42
CA MET A 700 2.11 25.75 -17.66
C MET A 700 1.49 26.33 -18.94
N LYS A 701 1.84 27.56 -19.34
CA LYS A 701 1.25 28.20 -20.53
C LYS A 701 1.57 27.45 -21.82
N ASN A 702 2.78 26.88 -21.94
CA ASN A 702 3.18 26.14 -23.14
C ASN A 702 2.62 24.71 -23.20
N LYS A 703 2.14 24.13 -22.08
CA LYS A 703 1.43 22.83 -22.09
C LYS A 703 -0.06 22.95 -22.45
N ASN A 704 -0.66 24.13 -22.30
CA ASN A 704 -2.09 24.35 -22.56
C ASN A 704 -2.40 24.91 -23.95
N GLN A 705 -1.42 25.01 -24.87
CA GLN A 705 -1.66 25.48 -26.25
C GLN A 705 -2.09 24.37 -27.24
N SER A 706 -2.07 23.10 -26.84
CA SER A 706 -2.47 21.97 -27.69
C SER A 706 -3.81 21.32 -27.32
N ALA A 707 -4.71 22.04 -26.65
CA ALA A 707 -6.10 21.61 -26.47
C ALA A 707 -7.10 22.78 -26.29
N GLY A 708 -8.04 22.93 -27.23
CA GLY A 708 -9.36 23.53 -26.98
C GLY A 708 -9.42 25.01 -26.58
N ALA A 709 -9.09 25.93 -27.48
CA ALA A 709 -9.50 27.32 -27.30
C ALA A 709 -11.04 27.46 -27.42
N GLY A 710 -11.72 27.94 -26.36
CA GLY A 710 -13.07 28.48 -26.49
C GLY A 710 -14.19 27.86 -25.63
N ARG A 711 -14.08 27.87 -24.30
CA ARG A 711 -15.22 27.94 -23.35
C ARG A 711 -14.74 28.37 -21.96
N GLY A 712 -14.93 29.64 -21.61
CA GLY A 712 -14.52 30.18 -20.31
C GLY A 712 -14.90 31.64 -20.05
N LYS A 713 -14.64 32.56 -21.01
CA LYS A 713 -15.00 33.99 -20.89
C LYS A 713 -16.51 34.24 -20.69
N ALA A 714 -17.38 33.30 -21.06
CA ALA A 714 -18.84 33.45 -20.97
C ALA A 714 -19.43 33.28 -19.56
N ALA A 715 -18.75 32.61 -18.63
CA ALA A 715 -19.25 32.38 -17.27
C ALA A 715 -19.06 33.63 -16.38
N ILE A 716 -17.84 34.18 -16.39
CA ILE A 716 -17.46 35.32 -15.55
C ILE A 716 -18.30 36.56 -15.86
N LEU A 717 -18.60 36.81 -17.14
CA LEU A 717 -19.41 37.97 -17.56
C LEU A 717 -20.88 37.89 -17.10
N LYS A 718 -21.43 36.69 -16.85
CA LYS A 718 -22.80 36.54 -16.33
C LYS A 718 -22.89 36.78 -14.81
N ALA A 719 -21.82 36.51 -14.05
CA ALA A 719 -21.82 36.69 -12.60
C ALA A 719 -21.88 38.18 -12.19
N GLN A 720 -21.24 39.08 -12.94
CA GLN A 720 -21.16 40.50 -12.59
C GLN A 720 -22.43 41.32 -12.93
N VAL A 721 -23.32 40.80 -13.78
CA VAL A 721 -24.58 41.48 -14.14
C VAL A 721 -25.69 41.24 -13.11
N ALA A 722 -25.69 40.09 -12.43
CA ALA A 722 -26.71 39.73 -11.44
C ALA A 722 -26.63 40.53 -10.12
N ALA A 723 -25.50 41.19 -9.84
CA ALA A 723 -25.21 41.84 -8.55
C ALA A 723 -25.56 43.35 -8.48
N ARG A 724 -26.12 43.95 -9.53
CA ARG A 724 -26.51 45.38 -9.56
C ARG A 724 -27.89 45.60 -10.18
N GLY A 725 -28.94 45.58 -9.35
CA GLY A 725 -30.21 46.21 -9.72
C GLY A 725 -31.48 45.60 -9.11
N ARG A 726 -31.85 46.06 -7.90
CA ARG A 726 -33.27 46.30 -7.50
C ARG A 726 -33.34 46.97 -6.12
N GLY A 727 -33.46 48.30 -6.12
CA GLY A 727 -33.76 49.09 -4.93
C GLY A 727 -34.97 49.99 -5.20
N ARG A 728 -36.03 49.82 -4.38
CA ARG A 728 -37.23 50.67 -4.20
C ARG A 728 -38.08 51.03 -5.43
N GLY A 729 -39.40 50.85 -5.28
CA GLY A 729 -40.43 51.38 -6.19
C GLY A 729 -41.78 50.65 -6.04
N GLY A 730 -42.64 51.11 -5.12
CA GLY A 730 -44.07 50.76 -5.13
C GLY A 730 -44.86 51.63 -6.13
N PRO A 731 -46.17 51.42 -6.36
CA PRO A 731 -47.15 51.38 -5.26
C PRO A 731 -48.41 50.48 -5.41
N GLY A 732 -49.08 50.22 -4.28
CA GLY A 732 -50.55 50.30 -4.19
C GLY A 732 -51.40 49.03 -4.44
N ARG A 733 -52.47 48.89 -3.62
CA ARG A 733 -53.51 47.84 -3.60
C ARG A 733 -52.99 46.44 -3.19
N GLY A 734 -53.72 45.62 -2.45
CA GLY A 734 -55.00 45.84 -1.74
C GLY A 734 -55.59 44.50 -1.24
N ASN A 735 -56.29 44.53 -0.10
CA ASN A 735 -56.87 43.38 0.63
C ASN A 735 -55.85 42.37 1.23
N VAL A 736 -56.18 41.50 2.21
CA VAL A 736 -56.88 41.59 3.53
C VAL A 736 -57.07 40.14 4.04
N PHE A 737 -57.08 39.92 5.38
CA PHE A 737 -57.20 38.61 6.09
C PHE A 737 -55.99 37.65 5.97
N GLN A 738 -55.59 36.86 7.00
CA GLN A 738 -55.99 36.80 8.42
C GLN A 738 -54.83 36.30 9.32
N LYS A 739 -54.87 36.54 10.64
CA LYS A 739 -53.90 36.04 11.64
C LYS A 739 -54.18 34.60 12.11
N ARG A 740 -53.13 33.80 12.31
CA ARG A 740 -52.82 32.99 13.52
C ARG A 740 -51.48 32.25 13.28
N ARG A 741 -50.61 32.06 14.28
CA ARG A 741 -50.65 32.45 15.70
C ARG A 741 -49.31 33.01 16.13
#